data_AF-R0JXY9-F1
#
_entry.id   AF-R0JXY9-F1
#
_cell.length_a   1.000
_cell.length_b   1.000
_cell.length_c   1.000
_cell.angle_alpha   90.00
_cell.angle_beta   90.00
_cell.angle_gamma   90.00
#
_symmetry.space_group_name_H-M   'P 1'
#
loop_
_entity.id
_entity.type
_entity.pdbx_description
1 polymer ?
#
loop_
_entity_poly.entity_id
_entity_poly.type
_entity_poly.pdbx_seq_one_letter_code
_entity_poly.pdbx_strand_id
1 'polypeptide(L)'
;FQDEASCSICLGFFQDPVSIHCGHNFCRACITRCWEEEEANFTCPRCKETAPERNLRPNRELAKIIEIAKRLSLQAAKGGAGGERLCEKHQEALKLFCEEDQTPICLVCRESQAHRAHPVVPIEEAAEEHKEKFQAHVQILKDRREKLLGLKMAEEGRSLNFLERVEEERQKVVAEIKELHQFVERQEQLLLGQLAKLDQEIVRRQEENIAKILEEISSVGEQIRELEEKCQQPAYELLQKDSQVLEKPPLDGSRRQTQGPACLGGFSLSDPKGRRRKIVTELSKAAFFFFCFEFELGRRRRRRRREEERREAMAAMFLPGNLQDEATCSVCLEFFKDPVSIECGHNFCRACIIKSWKDLEMDFPCPQCREVFQQKSFRPNRQLANMAEIISQFALRGAKGAEEDGLCAKHREALKLYCKDDRRTICVVCDRSREHRPHAVVPVDEASEEYKEKIQGRLDFLKKERQELLEFKVNDDKKTQELLVQNERQKLLVEFEGLRQFLHDQEHILLGQLEKMEKSIAKRQNENISDLSKEITLLNKLITELEEKIQQPMLEFLKVRSDDVKSHKPVPVCTDMKMHVCNFSLKTVVLEKVVKKFKEDLTLDPESANHLLILSADLKSVRMGCRKQELPDNPKRFDTNSRVLASTGFKSGRHYWEVEVGASDGWAFGVARESVRRKGLTQFSPEEGIWAVQQNGGRYWAVTSPQRTPLCLNQKLNKVRVYLDYEGEEVSFYNADNMQHIFTFNVAFQEKVFPLFSVCSTVTYIKLCP
;
A
#
# COMPACT_ATOMS: atom_id res chain seq x y z
N PHE A 1 43.97 53.29 32.44
CA PHE A 1 44.03 53.48 33.90
C PHE A 1 44.01 54.95 34.32
N GLN A 2 44.76 55.84 33.66
CA GLN A 2 44.86 57.25 34.04
C GLN A 2 43.54 58.03 33.88
N ASP A 3 42.75 57.75 32.84
CA ASP A 3 41.47 58.42 32.57
C ASP A 3 40.34 58.00 33.54
N GLU A 4 40.43 56.81 34.15
CA GLU A 4 39.44 56.31 35.11
C GLU A 4 39.77 56.67 36.57
N ALA A 5 41.03 57.06 36.84
CA ALA A 5 41.54 57.44 38.16
C ALA A 5 41.72 58.96 38.34
N SER A 6 41.25 59.76 37.37
CA SER A 6 41.40 61.22 37.34
C SER A 6 40.07 61.95 37.48
N CYS A 7 40.14 63.11 38.14
CA CYS A 7 39.00 63.98 38.36
C CYS A 7 38.77 64.87 37.14
N SER A 8 37.58 64.81 36.54
CA SER A 8 37.27 65.57 35.31
C SER A 8 37.23 67.10 35.49
N ILE A 9 37.31 67.60 36.73
CA ILE A 9 37.36 69.04 37.03
C ILE A 9 38.80 69.58 37.06
N CYS A 10 39.69 68.96 37.86
CA CYS A 10 41.08 69.40 37.96
C CYS A 10 42.03 68.66 37.02
N LEU A 11 41.52 67.65 36.31
CA LEU A 11 42.26 66.77 35.38
C LEU A 11 43.45 66.03 36.01
N GLY A 12 43.57 66.03 37.34
CA GLY A 12 44.56 65.27 38.12
C GLY A 12 43.96 64.04 38.81
N PHE A 13 44.82 63.18 39.38
CA PHE A 13 44.38 62.05 40.21
C PHE A 13 43.50 62.51 41.37
N PHE A 14 42.47 61.74 41.73
CA PHE A 14 41.57 62.18 42.80
C PHE A 14 42.32 62.40 44.12
N GLN A 15 42.03 63.53 44.76
CA GLN A 15 42.45 63.87 46.12
C GLN A 15 41.17 63.92 46.97
N ASP A 16 41.07 63.04 47.96
CA ASP A 16 39.84 62.82 48.74
C ASP A 16 38.62 62.61 47.82
N PRO A 17 38.56 61.47 47.09
CA PRO A 17 37.48 61.19 46.15
C PRO A 17 36.13 61.08 46.88
N VAL A 18 35.14 61.79 46.38
CA VAL A 18 33.74 61.70 46.79
C VAL A 18 32.87 61.29 45.63
N SER A 19 31.90 60.41 45.89
CA SER A 19 30.81 60.09 44.98
C SER A 19 29.64 61.03 45.25
N ILE A 20 28.97 61.47 44.19
CA ILE A 20 27.73 62.26 44.26
C ILE A 20 26.51 61.38 43.91
N HIS A 21 25.30 61.94 43.92
CA HIS A 21 24.02 61.22 43.73
C HIS A 21 23.97 60.31 42.50
N CYS A 22 24.55 60.73 41.38
CA CYS A 22 24.60 59.95 40.15
C CYS A 22 25.77 58.94 40.08
N GLY A 23 26.50 58.73 41.19
CA GLY A 23 27.60 57.76 41.30
C GLY A 23 28.93 58.23 40.70
N HIS A 24 28.97 59.38 40.03
CA HIS A 24 30.22 59.97 39.53
C HIS A 24 31.11 60.45 40.67
N ASN A 25 32.43 60.32 40.48
CA ASN A 25 33.43 60.63 41.49
C ASN A 25 34.21 61.91 41.13
N PHE A 26 34.49 62.73 42.14
CA PHE A 26 35.23 64.00 42.04
C PHE A 26 36.14 64.20 43.26
N CYS A 27 37.17 65.04 43.17
CA CYS A 27 37.87 65.49 44.38
C CYS A 27 36.91 66.30 45.24
N ARG A 28 36.86 66.08 46.56
CA ARG A 28 35.95 66.81 47.46
C ARG A 28 36.04 68.33 47.29
N ALA A 29 37.26 68.86 47.21
CA ALA A 29 37.49 70.28 47.02
C ALA A 29 37.01 70.79 45.65
N CYS A 30 37.19 70.00 44.58
CA CYS A 30 36.77 70.38 43.23
C CYS A 30 35.26 70.47 43.10
N ILE A 31 34.53 69.45 43.57
CA ILE A 31 33.06 69.46 43.48
C ILE A 31 32.44 70.45 44.47
N THR A 32 33.08 70.66 45.64
CA THR A 32 32.64 71.69 46.60
C THR A 32 32.76 73.09 46.01
N ARG A 33 33.83 73.38 45.25
CA ARG A 33 33.98 74.65 44.54
C ARG A 33 32.97 74.82 43.39
N CYS A 34 32.69 73.74 42.66
CA CYS A 34 31.67 73.78 41.61
C CYS A 34 30.25 74.03 42.14
N TRP A 35 29.98 73.71 43.41
CA TRP A 35 28.69 73.93 44.07
C TRP A 35 28.73 75.08 45.10
N GLU A 36 29.77 75.93 45.07
CA GLU A 36 29.99 76.96 46.10
C GLU A 36 28.94 78.08 46.04
N GLU A 37 28.34 78.32 44.87
CA GLU A 37 27.31 79.33 44.62
C GLU A 37 25.89 78.73 44.42
N GLU A 38 25.73 77.41 44.53
CA GLU A 38 24.43 76.73 44.32
C GLU A 38 23.72 76.46 45.66
N GLU A 39 22.62 77.16 45.94
CA GLU A 39 21.82 76.97 47.17
C GLU A 39 20.75 75.86 47.05
N ALA A 40 20.36 75.49 45.82
CA ALA A 40 19.44 74.39 45.51
C ALA A 40 19.70 73.83 44.09
N ASN A 41 19.49 72.53 43.89
CA ASN A 41 19.71 71.77 42.64
C ASN A 41 21.18 71.59 42.20
N PHE A 42 21.89 70.73 42.93
CA PHE A 42 23.31 70.43 42.71
C PHE A 42 23.54 69.62 41.43
N THR A 43 24.16 70.24 40.43
CA THR A 43 24.34 69.64 39.11
C THR A 43 25.64 68.84 39.01
N CYS A 44 25.58 67.61 38.49
CA CYS A 44 26.79 66.83 38.19
C CYS A 44 27.56 67.47 37.00
N PRO A 45 28.85 67.85 37.15
CA PRO A 45 29.60 68.45 36.06
C PRO A 45 29.78 67.55 34.83
N ARG A 46 29.73 66.22 35.01
CA ARG A 46 29.98 65.22 33.96
C ARG A 46 28.73 64.80 33.20
N CYS A 47 27.65 64.41 33.89
CA CYS A 47 26.41 63.95 33.25
C CYS A 47 25.27 64.96 33.28
N LYS A 48 25.46 66.11 33.95
CA LYS A 48 24.46 67.19 34.11
C LYS A 48 23.19 66.82 34.88
N GLU A 49 23.17 65.65 35.51
CA GLU A 49 22.07 65.21 36.39
C GLU A 49 22.05 66.02 37.69
N THR A 50 20.88 66.52 38.08
CA THR A 50 20.69 67.40 39.24
C THR A 50 20.11 66.65 40.44
N ALA A 51 20.47 67.05 41.66
CA ALA A 51 19.85 66.53 42.88
C ALA A 51 19.48 67.67 43.85
N PRO A 52 18.40 67.49 44.62
CA PRO A 52 17.93 68.51 45.56
C PRO A 52 18.83 68.64 46.80
N GLU A 53 19.66 67.63 47.10
CA GLU A 53 20.47 67.57 48.32
C GLU A 53 21.97 67.41 48.02
N ARG A 54 22.79 68.09 48.82
CA ARG A 54 24.25 68.06 48.73
C ARG A 54 24.83 66.79 49.36
N ASN A 55 24.70 65.67 48.68
CA ASN A 55 25.15 64.36 49.17
C ASN A 55 26.55 63.97 48.65
N LEU A 56 27.60 64.41 49.36
CA LEU A 56 29.00 64.04 49.08
C LEU A 56 29.44 62.82 49.91
N ARG A 57 29.48 61.64 49.30
CA ARG A 57 29.86 60.39 49.99
C ARG A 57 31.36 60.12 49.79
N PRO A 58 32.19 60.07 50.85
CA PRO A 58 33.59 59.69 50.73
C PRO A 58 33.74 58.29 50.13
N ASN A 59 34.49 58.16 49.04
CA ASN A 59 34.74 56.87 48.40
C ASN A 59 36.09 56.31 48.87
N ARG A 60 36.08 55.64 50.03
CA ARG A 60 37.28 55.10 50.67
C ARG A 60 37.97 54.02 49.86
N GLU A 61 37.21 53.23 49.10
CA GLU A 61 37.79 52.18 48.24
C GLU A 61 38.50 52.80 47.03
N LEU A 62 37.90 53.80 46.39
CA LEU A 62 38.57 54.55 45.33
C LEU A 62 39.81 55.29 45.86
N ALA A 63 39.75 55.84 47.08
CA ALA A 63 40.92 56.45 47.72
C ALA A 63 42.07 55.44 47.92
N LYS A 64 41.77 54.22 48.39
CA LYS A 64 42.75 53.13 48.53
C LYS A 64 43.29 52.68 47.17
N ILE A 65 42.44 52.54 46.15
CA ILE A 65 42.86 52.17 44.80
C ILE A 65 43.78 53.23 44.21
N ILE A 66 43.51 54.52 44.44
CA ILE A 66 44.38 55.61 43.98
C ILE A 66 45.66 55.68 44.80
N GLU A 67 45.64 55.34 46.09
CA GLU A 67 46.85 55.22 46.91
C GLU A 67 47.71 54.02 46.47
N ILE A 68 47.09 52.88 46.14
CA ILE A 68 47.75 51.73 45.52
C ILE A 68 48.29 52.12 44.15
N ALA A 69 47.51 52.81 43.31
CA ALA A 69 47.94 53.27 41.98
C ALA A 69 49.03 54.33 42.07
N LYS A 70 49.01 55.24 43.06
CA LYS A 70 50.08 56.20 43.36
C LYS A 70 51.32 55.48 43.87
N ARG A 71 51.19 54.43 44.68
CA ARG A 71 52.30 53.60 45.15
C ARG A 71 52.90 52.75 44.03
N LEU A 72 52.07 52.20 43.14
CA LEU A 72 52.50 51.51 41.92
C LEU A 72 53.10 52.48 40.90
N SER A 73 52.58 53.71 40.79
CA SER A 73 53.12 54.77 39.93
C SER A 73 54.38 55.41 40.52
N LEU A 74 54.52 55.46 41.85
CA LEU A 74 55.76 55.82 42.54
C LEU A 74 56.77 54.66 42.52
N GLN A 75 56.32 53.41 42.38
CA GLN A 75 57.18 52.27 42.06
C GLN A 75 57.56 52.24 40.58
N ALA A 76 56.74 52.81 39.68
CA ALA A 76 57.09 53.03 38.27
C ALA A 76 57.98 54.27 38.08
N ALA A 77 57.79 55.35 38.87
CA ALA A 77 58.64 56.55 38.87
C ALA A 77 59.89 56.42 39.76
N LYS A 78 59.91 55.46 40.70
CA LYS A 78 61.12 54.87 41.30
C LYS A 78 61.50 53.54 40.64
N GLY A 79 61.01 53.29 39.42
CA GLY A 79 61.45 52.22 38.53
C GLY A 79 62.67 52.61 37.69
N GLY A 80 63.24 53.80 37.94
CA GLY A 80 64.47 54.29 37.33
C GLY A 80 65.67 54.29 38.28
N ALA A 81 65.72 53.38 39.26
CA ALA A 81 66.93 53.05 39.99
C ALA A 81 66.95 51.54 40.15
N GLY A 82 67.73 50.88 39.30
CA GLY A 82 68.01 49.45 39.44
C GLY A 82 68.50 49.19 40.86
N GLY A 83 67.79 48.32 41.59
CA GLY A 83 68.47 47.51 42.59
C GLY A 83 69.45 46.65 41.80
N GLU A 84 70.67 47.14 41.60
CA GLU A 84 71.77 46.33 41.07
C GLU A 84 71.84 45.08 41.94
N ARG A 85 71.42 43.92 41.43
CA ARG A 85 71.72 42.67 42.13
C ARG A 85 73.23 42.59 42.16
N LEU A 86 73.77 42.52 43.36
CA LEU A 86 75.19 42.43 43.59
C LEU A 86 75.62 40.98 43.47
N CYS A 87 76.81 40.75 42.93
CA CYS A 87 77.46 39.46 42.94
C CYS A 87 77.62 38.98 44.38
N GLU A 88 77.13 37.78 44.70
CA GLU A 88 77.18 37.24 46.07
C GLU A 88 78.61 37.16 46.62
N LYS A 89 79.60 36.94 45.75
CA LYS A 89 81.02 36.81 46.11
C LYS A 89 81.75 38.15 46.25
N HIS A 90 81.42 39.13 45.43
CA HIS A 90 82.20 40.37 45.31
C HIS A 90 81.42 41.65 45.67
N GLN A 91 80.12 41.52 45.95
CA GLN A 91 79.20 42.64 46.23
C GLN A 91 79.24 43.74 45.16
N GLU A 92 79.57 43.37 43.91
CA GLU A 92 79.60 44.27 42.76
C GLU A 92 78.37 44.08 41.87
N ALA A 93 77.94 45.14 41.20
CA ALA A 93 76.88 45.08 40.21
C ALA A 93 77.15 44.00 39.15
N LEU A 94 76.18 43.11 38.97
CA LEU A 94 76.17 42.16 37.85
C LEU A 94 75.94 42.96 36.57
N LYS A 95 76.91 42.94 35.66
CA LYS A 95 76.91 43.71 34.39
C LYS A 95 77.17 42.85 33.15
N LEU A 96 77.72 41.66 33.34
CA LEU A 96 78.05 40.73 32.25
C LEU A 96 77.24 39.44 32.40
N PHE A 97 76.94 38.78 31.30
CA PHE A 97 76.32 37.46 31.25
C PHE A 97 77.32 36.48 30.65
N CYS A 98 77.58 35.38 31.36
CA CYS A 98 78.41 34.31 30.85
C CYS A 98 77.56 33.35 30.03
N GLU A 99 77.86 33.22 28.73
CA GLU A 99 77.06 32.39 27.82
C GLU A 99 77.26 30.89 28.09
N GLU A 100 78.44 30.49 28.58
CA GLU A 100 78.75 29.08 28.89
C GLU A 100 78.05 28.61 30.18
N ASP A 101 78.09 29.44 31.23
CA ASP A 101 77.47 29.13 32.52
C ASP A 101 76.00 29.59 32.63
N GLN A 102 75.50 30.33 31.64
CA GLN A 102 74.14 30.88 31.59
C GLN A 102 73.79 31.69 32.86
N THR A 103 74.74 32.48 33.37
CA THR A 103 74.55 33.27 34.60
C THR A 103 75.09 34.69 34.49
N PRO A 104 74.42 35.67 35.14
CA PRO A 104 74.96 37.02 35.25
C PRO A 104 76.13 37.04 36.25
N ILE A 105 77.23 37.69 35.85
CA ILE A 105 78.48 37.82 36.60
C ILE A 105 78.91 39.31 36.71
N CYS A 106 79.71 39.66 37.72
CA CYS A 106 80.32 40.99 37.83
C CYS A 106 81.67 41.06 37.09
N LEU A 107 82.24 42.26 36.98
CA LEU A 107 83.52 42.48 36.30
C LEU A 107 84.67 41.71 36.96
N VAL A 108 84.66 41.58 38.29
CA VAL A 108 85.67 40.78 39.01
C VAL A 108 85.52 39.28 38.73
N CYS A 109 84.31 38.76 38.54
CA CYS A 109 84.09 37.35 38.18
C CYS A 109 84.65 37.01 36.79
N ARG A 110 84.59 37.94 35.83
CA ARG A 110 85.15 37.76 34.49
C ARG A 110 86.66 37.49 34.54
N GLU A 111 87.38 38.19 35.40
CA GLU A 111 88.84 38.03 35.53
C GLU A 111 89.24 36.78 36.33
N SER A 112 88.28 36.14 37.00
CA SER A 112 88.53 34.91 37.75
C SER A 112 88.87 33.75 36.82
N GLN A 113 89.70 32.81 37.29
CA GLN A 113 90.03 31.59 36.54
C GLN A 113 88.78 30.79 36.12
N ALA A 114 87.65 30.98 36.79
CA ALA A 114 86.40 30.27 36.52
C ALA A 114 85.66 30.76 35.26
N HIS A 115 85.75 32.05 34.90
CA HIS A 115 85.01 32.61 33.75
C HIS A 115 85.91 33.32 32.73
N ARG A 116 87.22 33.43 32.99
CA ARG A 116 88.16 34.16 32.12
C ARG A 116 88.26 33.61 30.69
N ALA A 117 87.99 32.32 30.51
CA ALA A 117 87.97 31.68 29.20
C ALA A 117 86.57 31.62 28.57
N HIS A 118 85.51 31.96 29.31
CA HIS A 118 84.14 31.84 28.82
C HIS A 118 83.74 33.08 28.03
N PRO A 119 82.95 32.94 26.96
CA PRO A 119 82.38 34.08 26.25
C PRO A 119 81.39 34.81 27.17
N VAL A 120 81.57 36.14 27.24
CA VAL A 120 80.76 37.04 28.06
C VAL A 120 80.26 38.22 27.24
N VAL A 121 79.01 38.57 27.42
CA VAL A 121 78.35 39.72 26.78
C VAL A 121 77.72 40.62 27.85
N PRO A 122 77.44 41.91 27.58
CA PRO A 122 76.66 42.74 28.49
C PRO A 122 75.30 42.10 28.82
N ILE A 123 74.84 42.27 30.06
CA ILE A 123 73.54 41.72 30.51
C ILE A 123 72.38 42.26 29.67
N GLU A 124 72.48 43.51 29.21
CA GLU A 124 71.50 44.15 28.34
C GLU A 124 71.43 43.46 26.97
N GLU A 125 72.58 43.13 26.38
CA GLU A 125 72.66 42.44 25.08
C GLU A 125 72.15 41.00 25.18
N ALA A 126 72.55 40.26 26.23
CA ALA A 126 72.00 38.93 26.48
C ALA A 126 70.48 38.96 26.74
N ALA A 127 69.99 39.93 27.52
CA ALA A 127 68.57 40.04 27.80
C ALA A 127 67.75 40.31 26.53
N GLU A 128 68.28 41.14 25.62
CA GLU A 128 67.61 41.44 24.35
C GLU A 128 67.60 40.21 23.43
N GLU A 129 68.72 39.50 23.28
CA GLU A 129 68.78 38.27 22.46
C GLU A 129 67.85 37.17 23.00
N HIS A 130 67.82 36.97 24.33
CA HIS A 130 66.88 36.03 24.94
C HIS A 130 65.42 36.48 24.74
N LYS A 131 65.11 37.79 24.84
CA LYS A 131 63.77 38.30 24.55
C LYS A 131 63.36 38.04 23.11
N GLU A 132 64.24 38.28 22.14
CA GLU A 132 63.98 38.00 20.72
C GLU A 132 63.68 36.50 20.50
N LYS A 133 64.46 35.60 21.12
CA LYS A 133 64.20 34.14 21.05
C LYS A 133 62.83 33.75 21.64
N PHE A 134 62.46 34.31 22.79
CA PHE A 134 61.16 34.06 23.42
C PHE A 134 60.00 34.67 22.60
N GLN A 135 60.18 35.87 22.03
CA GLN A 135 59.21 36.50 21.14
C GLN A 135 59.01 35.68 19.85
N ALA A 136 60.08 35.14 19.26
CA ALA A 136 59.99 34.24 18.12
C ALA A 136 59.21 32.96 18.48
N HIS A 137 59.43 32.39 19.67
CA HIS A 137 58.68 31.23 20.14
C HIS A 137 57.19 31.53 20.36
N VAL A 138 56.88 32.69 20.97
CA VAL A 138 55.51 33.17 21.12
C VAL A 138 54.84 33.35 19.75
N GLN A 139 55.55 33.86 18.75
CA GLN A 139 55.01 34.01 17.40
C GLN A 139 54.67 32.65 16.77
N ILE A 140 55.54 31.65 16.89
CA ILE A 140 55.27 30.28 16.42
C ILE A 140 54.01 29.69 17.07
N LEU A 141 53.82 29.92 18.37
CA LEU A 141 52.63 29.47 19.09
C LEU A 141 51.37 30.21 18.65
N LYS A 142 51.46 31.53 18.39
CA LYS A 142 50.35 32.34 17.84
C LYS A 142 49.95 31.84 16.44
N ASP A 143 50.90 31.59 15.56
CA ASP A 143 50.64 31.04 14.22
C ASP A 143 50.01 29.64 14.30
N ARG A 144 50.46 28.79 15.24
CA ARG A 144 49.86 27.48 15.48
C ARG A 144 48.42 27.60 15.98
N ARG A 145 48.14 28.52 16.90
CA ARG A 145 46.79 28.80 17.40
C ARG A 145 45.86 29.22 16.26
N GLU A 146 46.32 30.11 15.37
CA GLU A 146 45.55 30.52 14.20
C GLU A 146 45.24 29.35 13.26
N LYS A 147 46.21 28.45 13.02
CA LYS A 147 45.98 27.21 12.26
C LYS A 147 44.91 26.32 12.90
N LEU A 148 44.95 26.12 14.22
CA LEU A 148 43.94 25.33 14.93
C LEU A 148 42.56 26.00 14.92
N LEU A 149 42.50 27.33 15.04
CA LEU A 149 41.25 28.09 14.90
C LEU A 149 40.66 27.91 13.50
N GLY A 150 41.48 27.97 12.46
CA GLY A 150 41.07 27.68 11.09
C GLY A 150 40.52 26.27 10.91
N LEU A 151 41.19 25.26 11.48
CA LEU A 151 40.70 23.87 11.46
C LEU A 151 39.37 23.70 12.21
N LYS A 152 39.22 24.37 13.36
CA LYS A 152 37.96 24.37 14.14
C LYS A 152 36.81 24.96 13.33
N MET A 153 37.00 26.14 12.74
CA MET A 153 35.98 26.78 11.89
C MET A 153 35.65 25.93 10.66
N ALA A 154 36.64 25.26 10.06
CA ALA A 154 36.42 24.36 8.94
C ALA A 154 35.59 23.13 9.35
N GLU A 155 35.81 22.56 10.53
CA GLU A 155 35.03 21.45 11.07
C GLU A 155 33.59 21.85 11.40
N GLU A 156 33.40 23.01 12.03
CA GLU A 156 32.08 23.60 12.29
C GLU A 156 31.30 23.85 10.97
N GLY A 157 31.97 24.38 9.94
CA GLY A 157 31.38 24.54 8.60
C GLY A 157 31.05 23.21 7.92
N ARG A 158 31.88 22.18 8.07
CA ARG A 158 31.57 20.81 7.60
C ARG A 158 30.37 20.20 8.31
N SER A 159 30.13 20.56 9.58
CA SER A 159 28.96 20.11 10.34
C SER A 159 27.65 20.63 9.78
N LEU A 160 27.56 21.94 9.53
CA LEU A 160 26.39 22.57 8.91
C LEU A 160 26.06 21.99 7.53
N ASN A 161 27.06 21.90 6.65
CA ASN A 161 26.89 21.34 5.30
C ASN A 161 26.43 19.87 5.33
N PHE A 162 26.83 19.11 6.36
CA PHE A 162 26.39 17.72 6.49
C PHE A 162 24.93 17.63 6.94
N LEU A 163 24.54 18.41 7.94
CA LEU A 163 23.16 18.43 8.43
C LEU A 163 22.18 18.84 7.32
N GLU A 164 22.54 19.84 6.52
CA GLU A 164 21.76 20.25 5.34
C GLU A 164 21.58 19.10 4.35
N ARG A 165 22.64 18.36 4.01
CA ARG A 165 22.55 17.18 3.12
C ARG A 165 21.69 16.06 3.68
N VAL A 166 21.77 15.79 4.99
CA VAL A 166 20.90 14.77 5.62
C VAL A 166 19.44 15.18 5.53
N GLU A 167 19.15 16.46 5.73
CA GLU A 167 17.79 16.97 5.64
C GLU A 167 17.27 16.96 4.19
N GLU A 168 18.10 17.29 3.20
CA GLU A 168 17.76 17.12 1.79
C GLU A 168 17.42 15.66 1.46
N GLU A 169 18.21 14.70 1.94
CA GLU A 169 17.93 13.27 1.74
C GLU A 169 16.66 12.84 2.49
N ARG A 170 16.42 13.35 3.70
CA ARG A 170 15.17 13.11 4.45
C ARG A 170 13.96 13.57 3.65
N GLN A 171 14.01 14.77 3.08
CA GLN A 171 12.93 15.31 2.26
C GLN A 171 12.70 14.47 0.99
N LYS A 172 13.77 13.97 0.36
CA LYS A 172 13.66 13.04 -0.78
C LYS A 172 12.96 11.74 -0.39
N VAL A 173 13.31 11.10 0.74
CA VAL A 173 12.60 9.89 1.23
C VAL A 173 11.11 10.14 1.35
N VAL A 174 10.75 11.21 2.07
CA VAL A 174 9.35 11.53 2.35
C VAL A 174 8.60 11.81 1.04
N ALA A 175 9.22 12.53 0.10
CA ALA A 175 8.63 12.81 -1.19
C ALA A 175 8.41 11.53 -2.02
N GLU A 176 9.42 10.67 -2.16
CA GLU A 176 9.33 9.42 -2.93
C GLU A 176 8.29 8.46 -2.33
N ILE A 177 8.26 8.31 -1.01
CA ILE A 177 7.27 7.48 -0.32
C ILE A 177 5.86 8.05 -0.47
N LYS A 178 5.70 9.37 -0.44
CA LYS A 178 4.41 10.02 -0.69
C LYS A 178 3.92 9.75 -2.12
N GLU A 179 4.78 9.79 -3.12
CA GLU A 179 4.43 9.43 -4.50
C GLU A 179 3.97 7.98 -4.61
N LEU A 180 4.64 7.06 -3.90
CA LEU A 180 4.23 5.65 -3.83
C LEU A 180 2.87 5.47 -3.16
N HIS A 181 2.59 6.18 -2.06
CA HIS A 181 1.26 6.15 -1.43
C HIS A 181 0.17 6.62 -2.39
N GLN A 182 0.40 7.75 -3.09
CA GLN A 182 -0.53 8.26 -4.10
C GLN A 182 -0.72 7.29 -5.28
N PHE A 183 0.33 6.55 -5.65
CA PHE A 183 0.22 5.50 -6.65
C PHE A 183 -0.66 4.35 -6.15
N VAL A 184 -0.39 3.84 -4.95
CA VAL A 184 -1.17 2.74 -4.33
C VAL A 184 -2.64 3.12 -4.21
N GLU A 185 -2.94 4.33 -3.75
CA GLU A 185 -4.31 4.84 -3.63
C GLU A 185 -5.01 4.94 -4.99
N ARG A 186 -4.31 5.45 -6.03
CA ARG A 186 -4.86 5.49 -7.40
C ARG A 186 -5.16 4.09 -7.94
N GLN A 187 -4.31 3.10 -7.67
CA GLN A 187 -4.55 1.72 -8.10
C GLN A 187 -5.72 1.07 -7.35
N GLU A 188 -5.83 1.32 -6.03
CA GLU A 188 -6.95 0.85 -5.22
C GLU A 188 -8.28 1.38 -5.76
N GLN A 189 -8.37 2.69 -6.00
CA GLN A 189 -9.57 3.32 -6.54
C GLN A 189 -9.91 2.80 -7.94
N LEU A 190 -8.91 2.57 -8.79
CA LEU A 190 -9.12 2.00 -10.12
C LEU A 190 -9.72 0.59 -10.05
N LEU A 191 -9.15 -0.29 -9.22
CA LEU A 191 -9.61 -1.69 -9.09
C LEU A 191 -10.97 -1.77 -8.40
N LEU A 192 -11.20 -1.00 -7.34
CA LEU A 192 -12.51 -0.89 -6.70
C LEU A 192 -13.57 -0.36 -7.68
N GLY A 193 -13.22 0.61 -8.52
CA GLY A 193 -14.11 1.11 -9.56
C GLY A 193 -14.43 0.06 -10.63
N GLN A 194 -13.47 -0.80 -11.00
CA GLN A 194 -13.71 -1.92 -11.92
C GLN A 194 -14.61 -2.99 -11.30
N LEU A 195 -14.41 -3.32 -10.01
CA LEU A 195 -15.27 -4.24 -9.27
C LEU A 195 -16.70 -3.71 -9.15
N ALA A 196 -16.88 -2.43 -8.83
CA ALA A 196 -18.20 -1.81 -8.75
C ALA A 196 -18.96 -1.86 -10.10
N LYS A 197 -18.27 -1.67 -11.22
CA LYS A 197 -18.87 -1.81 -12.57
C LYS A 197 -19.26 -3.25 -12.88
N LEU A 198 -18.48 -4.23 -12.43
CA LEU A 198 -18.82 -5.64 -12.58
C LEU A 198 -20.03 -6.01 -11.73
N ASP A 199 -20.10 -5.54 -10.48
CA ASP A 199 -21.24 -5.73 -9.60
C ASP A 199 -22.52 -5.20 -10.25
N GLN A 200 -22.49 -3.97 -10.76
CA GLN A 200 -23.63 -3.38 -11.47
C GLN A 200 -24.04 -4.21 -12.70
N GLU A 201 -23.08 -4.71 -13.48
CA GLU A 201 -23.37 -5.53 -14.66
C GLU A 201 -23.86 -6.95 -14.31
N ILE A 202 -23.45 -7.49 -13.16
CA ILE A 202 -23.98 -8.75 -12.61
C ILE A 202 -25.43 -8.57 -12.23
N VAL A 203 -25.71 -7.57 -11.39
CA VAL A 203 -27.07 -7.24 -10.92
C VAL A 203 -27.99 -6.99 -12.11
N ARG A 204 -27.57 -6.16 -13.07
CA ARG A 204 -28.35 -5.88 -14.29
C ARG A 204 -28.69 -7.15 -15.08
N ARG A 205 -27.74 -8.09 -15.23
CA ARG A 205 -28.00 -9.36 -15.92
C ARG A 205 -28.92 -10.28 -15.11
N GLN A 206 -28.82 -10.28 -13.79
CA GLN A 206 -29.70 -11.05 -12.93
C GLN A 206 -31.13 -10.52 -13.02
N GLU A 207 -31.32 -9.20 -12.95
CA GLU A 207 -32.64 -8.56 -13.14
C GLU A 207 -33.24 -8.88 -14.51
N GLU A 208 -32.45 -8.82 -15.59
CA GLU A 208 -32.89 -9.21 -16.94
C GLU A 208 -33.30 -10.69 -17.03
N ASN A 209 -32.56 -11.59 -16.38
CA ASN A 209 -32.87 -13.01 -16.37
C ASN A 209 -34.14 -13.29 -15.56
N ILE A 210 -34.28 -12.68 -14.37
CA ILE A 210 -35.47 -12.79 -13.52
C ILE A 210 -36.70 -12.30 -14.30
N ALA A 211 -36.60 -11.17 -15.00
CA ALA A 211 -37.69 -10.65 -15.82
C ALA A 211 -38.14 -11.65 -16.90
N LYS A 212 -37.20 -12.28 -17.62
CA LYS A 212 -37.51 -13.32 -18.63
C LYS A 212 -38.18 -14.55 -18.03
N ILE A 213 -37.70 -15.01 -16.88
CA ILE A 213 -38.30 -16.17 -16.18
C ILE A 213 -39.73 -15.84 -15.74
N LEU A 214 -39.98 -14.62 -15.26
CA LEU A 214 -41.34 -14.18 -14.89
C LEU A 214 -42.28 -14.14 -16.10
N GLU A 215 -41.79 -13.71 -17.26
CA GLU A 215 -42.54 -13.73 -18.51
C GLU A 215 -42.89 -15.17 -18.95
N GLU A 216 -41.92 -16.10 -18.88
CA GLU A 216 -42.16 -17.53 -19.14
C GLU A 216 -43.19 -18.13 -18.17
N ILE A 217 -43.09 -17.84 -16.86
CA ILE A 217 -44.05 -18.29 -15.85
C ILE A 217 -45.46 -17.76 -16.16
N SER A 218 -45.58 -16.50 -16.59
CA SER A 218 -46.87 -15.91 -16.97
C SER A 218 -47.47 -16.62 -18.19
N SER A 219 -46.65 -16.87 -19.22
CA SER A 219 -47.07 -17.56 -20.44
C SER A 219 -47.52 -19.00 -20.18
N VAL A 220 -46.75 -19.77 -19.40
CA VAL A 220 -47.15 -21.13 -18.99
C VAL A 220 -48.41 -21.07 -18.11
N GLY A 221 -48.51 -20.06 -17.24
CA GLY A 221 -49.71 -19.81 -16.45
C GLY A 221 -50.97 -19.53 -17.29
N GLU A 222 -50.84 -18.83 -18.41
CA GLU A 222 -51.91 -18.60 -19.39
C GLU A 222 -52.32 -19.90 -20.09
N GLN A 223 -51.36 -20.71 -20.55
CA GLN A 223 -51.65 -22.00 -21.19
C GLN A 223 -52.35 -22.98 -20.25
N ILE A 224 -51.97 -22.99 -18.96
CA ILE A 224 -52.66 -23.80 -17.94
C ILE A 224 -54.11 -23.35 -17.81
N ARG A 225 -54.39 -22.04 -17.72
CA ARG A 225 -55.76 -21.52 -17.63
C ARG A 225 -56.60 -21.88 -18.85
N GLU A 226 -56.05 -21.71 -20.06
CA GLU A 226 -56.75 -22.05 -21.31
C GLU A 226 -57.12 -23.55 -21.34
N LEU A 227 -56.20 -24.43 -20.94
CA LEU A 227 -56.46 -25.87 -20.90
C LEU A 227 -57.42 -26.29 -19.77
N GLU A 228 -57.37 -25.62 -18.62
CA GLU A 228 -58.33 -25.82 -17.51
C GLU A 228 -59.74 -25.41 -17.93
N GLU A 229 -59.91 -24.28 -18.62
CA GLU A 229 -61.18 -23.84 -19.19
C GLU A 229 -61.72 -24.82 -20.24
N LYS A 230 -60.86 -25.33 -21.13
CA LYS A 230 -61.26 -26.36 -22.12
C LYS A 230 -61.68 -27.66 -21.46
N CYS A 231 -61.04 -28.08 -20.36
CA CYS A 231 -61.46 -29.26 -19.60
C CYS A 231 -62.85 -29.11 -18.95
N GLN A 232 -63.30 -27.88 -18.69
CA GLN A 232 -64.61 -27.59 -18.11
C GLN A 232 -65.75 -27.49 -19.16
N GLN A 233 -65.44 -27.55 -20.45
CA GLN A 233 -66.43 -27.46 -21.51
C GLN A 233 -67.29 -28.74 -21.63
N PRO A 234 -68.56 -28.63 -22.10
CA PRO A 234 -69.39 -29.78 -22.42
C PRO A 234 -68.73 -30.71 -23.45
N ALA A 235 -68.98 -32.02 -23.35
CA ALA A 235 -68.33 -33.06 -24.17
C ALA A 235 -68.50 -32.84 -25.69
N TYR A 236 -69.62 -32.24 -26.13
CA TYR A 236 -69.86 -31.95 -27.54
C TYR A 236 -69.02 -30.76 -28.06
N GLU A 237 -68.72 -29.75 -27.24
CA GLU A 237 -67.90 -28.59 -27.63
C GLU A 237 -66.41 -28.95 -27.68
N LEU A 238 -65.96 -29.76 -26.71
CA LEU A 238 -64.60 -30.27 -26.61
C LEU A 238 -64.18 -31.06 -27.86
N LEU A 239 -65.12 -31.84 -28.42
CA LEU A 239 -64.90 -32.71 -29.57
C LEU A 239 -65.20 -32.05 -30.93
N GLN A 240 -65.86 -30.88 -30.96
CA GLN A 240 -66.25 -30.19 -32.20
C GLN A 240 -65.23 -29.16 -32.71
N LYS A 241 -64.30 -28.65 -31.87
CA LYS A 241 -63.42 -27.53 -32.27
C LYS A 241 -61.91 -27.73 -32.24
N ASP A 242 -61.33 -28.67 -31.48
CA ASP A 242 -59.88 -28.59 -31.20
C ASP A 242 -59.09 -29.87 -31.51
N SER A 243 -58.94 -30.19 -32.81
CA SER A 243 -57.85 -31.09 -33.25
C SER A 243 -56.49 -30.37 -33.40
N GLN A 244 -56.46 -29.02 -33.33
CA GLN A 244 -55.24 -28.21 -33.48
C GLN A 244 -54.52 -27.89 -32.15
N VAL A 245 -55.16 -28.06 -30.99
CA VAL A 245 -54.57 -27.70 -29.68
C VAL A 245 -53.59 -28.74 -29.17
N LEU A 246 -53.80 -30.01 -29.53
CA LEU A 246 -52.91 -31.13 -29.19
C LEU A 246 -51.67 -31.22 -30.10
N GLU A 247 -51.65 -30.48 -31.21
CA GLU A 247 -50.54 -30.47 -32.18
C GLU A 247 -49.56 -29.30 -31.98
N LYS A 248 -49.82 -28.36 -31.06
CA LYS A 248 -48.78 -27.40 -30.69
C LYS A 248 -47.63 -28.18 -30.04
N PRO A 249 -46.45 -28.24 -30.68
CA PRO A 249 -45.31 -28.90 -30.08
C PRO A 249 -45.05 -28.25 -28.71
N PRO A 250 -44.40 -28.95 -27.76
CA PRO A 250 -43.74 -28.22 -26.68
C PRO A 250 -42.97 -27.05 -27.33
N LEU A 251 -43.17 -25.82 -26.85
CA LEU A 251 -42.33 -24.70 -27.27
C LEU A 251 -40.90 -25.22 -27.18
N ASP A 252 -40.22 -25.21 -28.33
CA ASP A 252 -39.04 -26.02 -28.61
C ASP A 252 -38.12 -26.19 -27.39
N GLY A 253 -38.28 -27.33 -26.72
CA GLY A 253 -37.40 -27.78 -25.64
C GLY A 253 -35.97 -28.04 -26.13
N SER A 254 -35.70 -27.90 -27.44
CA SER A 254 -34.35 -27.97 -28.01
C SER A 254 -33.46 -26.77 -27.68
N ARG A 255 -33.93 -25.80 -26.88
CA ARG A 255 -32.99 -24.94 -26.12
C ARG A 255 -32.50 -25.52 -24.80
N ARG A 256 -32.97 -26.71 -24.37
CA ARG A 256 -32.67 -27.31 -23.06
C ARG A 256 -32.16 -28.76 -23.11
N GLN A 257 -31.45 -29.15 -24.16
CA GLN A 257 -30.49 -30.27 -24.09
C GLN A 257 -29.13 -29.89 -24.67
N THR A 258 -28.35 -29.20 -23.83
CA THR A 258 -26.89 -29.34 -23.61
C THR A 258 -26.39 -28.04 -22.99
N GLN A 259 -26.34 -27.99 -21.66
CA GLN A 259 -25.29 -27.28 -20.91
C GLN A 259 -25.44 -27.52 -19.39
N GLY A 260 -25.26 -28.76 -18.91
CA GLY A 260 -24.01 -29.06 -18.20
C GLY A 260 -22.77 -28.54 -18.95
N PRO A 261 -21.85 -27.84 -18.28
CA PRO A 261 -21.04 -26.75 -18.84
C PRO A 261 -20.23 -27.18 -20.09
N ALA A 262 -20.74 -26.90 -21.29
CA ALA A 262 -19.97 -26.95 -22.54
C ALA A 262 -20.62 -26.09 -23.65
N CYS A 263 -20.01 -24.93 -23.89
CA CYS A 263 -19.92 -24.20 -25.17
C CYS A 263 -21.11 -23.32 -25.64
N LEU A 264 -21.01 -22.03 -25.27
CA LEU A 264 -21.19 -20.94 -26.23
C LEU A 264 -20.29 -21.21 -27.45
N GLY A 265 -20.90 -21.46 -28.61
CA GLY A 265 -20.20 -21.60 -29.88
C GLY A 265 -21.09 -21.14 -31.02
N GLY A 266 -20.97 -19.86 -31.39
CA GLY A 266 -21.33 -19.35 -32.72
C GLY A 266 -22.74 -18.80 -32.90
N PHE A 267 -23.04 -17.61 -32.36
CA PHE A 267 -23.39 -16.44 -33.18
C PHE A 267 -23.20 -15.16 -32.36
N SER A 268 -22.12 -14.47 -32.73
CA SER A 268 -21.76 -13.05 -32.59
C SER A 268 -22.71 -12.14 -31.80
N LEU A 269 -22.56 -12.15 -30.48
CA LEU A 269 -22.62 -10.96 -29.64
C LEU A 269 -21.31 -10.92 -28.86
N SER A 270 -20.61 -9.81 -29.01
CA SER A 270 -19.28 -9.49 -28.52
C SER A 270 -19.10 -9.75 -27.01
N ASP A 271 -18.80 -11.02 -26.73
CA ASP A 271 -17.97 -11.59 -25.67
C ASP A 271 -17.89 -10.87 -24.30
N PRO A 272 -18.92 -11.00 -23.44
CA PRO A 272 -18.82 -10.65 -22.02
C PRO A 272 -18.02 -11.69 -21.21
N LYS A 273 -17.73 -12.88 -21.76
CA LYS A 273 -16.83 -13.88 -21.16
C LYS A 273 -15.36 -13.58 -21.46
N GLY A 274 -15.05 -12.85 -22.52
CA GLY A 274 -13.75 -12.30 -22.86
C GLY A 274 -13.43 -11.02 -22.09
N ARG A 275 -14.44 -10.24 -21.69
CA ARG A 275 -14.29 -9.18 -20.67
C ARG A 275 -14.21 -9.72 -19.26
N ARG A 276 -15.01 -10.74 -18.89
CA ARG A 276 -14.84 -11.46 -17.62
C ARG A 276 -13.53 -12.27 -17.58
N ARG A 277 -13.02 -12.82 -18.69
CA ARG A 277 -11.69 -13.44 -18.74
C ARG A 277 -10.59 -12.41 -18.79
N LYS A 278 -10.72 -11.27 -19.48
CA LYS A 278 -9.77 -10.16 -19.39
C LYS A 278 -9.70 -9.64 -17.97
N ILE A 279 -10.83 -9.41 -17.33
CA ILE A 279 -10.92 -8.93 -15.96
C ILE A 279 -10.57 -10.03 -14.96
N VAL A 280 -10.88 -11.31 -15.17
CA VAL A 280 -10.37 -12.42 -14.36
C VAL A 280 -8.89 -12.66 -14.66
N THR A 281 -8.32 -12.29 -15.81
CA THR A 281 -6.87 -12.31 -16.07
C THR A 281 -6.16 -11.05 -15.58
N GLU A 282 -6.83 -9.90 -15.47
CA GLU A 282 -6.33 -8.67 -14.83
C GLU A 282 -6.48 -8.76 -13.31
N LEU A 283 -7.58 -9.32 -12.80
CA LEU A 283 -7.77 -9.79 -11.43
C LEU A 283 -6.96 -11.06 -11.14
N SER A 284 -6.52 -11.84 -12.14
CA SER A 284 -5.50 -12.88 -11.95
C SER A 284 -4.09 -12.31 -12.08
N LYS A 285 -3.88 -11.12 -12.65
CA LYS A 285 -2.60 -10.39 -12.53
C LYS A 285 -2.49 -9.75 -11.14
N ALA A 286 -3.60 -9.25 -10.60
CA ALA A 286 -3.72 -8.85 -9.19
C ALA A 286 -3.73 -10.07 -8.24
N ALA A 287 -4.42 -11.16 -8.59
CA ALA A 287 -4.41 -12.40 -7.80
C ALA A 287 -3.15 -13.26 -8.01
N PHE A 288 -2.28 -12.97 -8.99
CA PHE A 288 -0.93 -13.54 -9.10
C PHE A 288 0.05 -12.78 -8.20
N PHE A 289 -0.22 -11.49 -7.95
CA PHE A 289 0.30 -10.77 -6.78
C PHE A 289 -0.16 -11.45 -5.46
N PHE A 290 -1.38 -11.99 -5.43
CA PHE A 290 -2.00 -12.66 -4.28
C PHE A 290 -1.64 -14.15 -4.09
N PHE A 291 -1.35 -14.92 -5.15
CA PHE A 291 -0.93 -16.33 -5.04
C PHE A 291 0.45 -16.49 -4.41
N CYS A 292 1.23 -15.40 -4.33
CA CYS A 292 2.50 -15.32 -3.62
C CYS A 292 2.38 -15.27 -2.08
N PHE A 293 1.16 -15.25 -1.51
CA PHE A 293 0.95 -15.23 -0.06
C PHE A 293 0.29 -16.50 0.52
N GLU A 294 -0.27 -17.39 -0.31
CA GLU A 294 -1.10 -18.54 0.11
C GLU A 294 -0.37 -19.90 0.16
N PHE A 295 0.95 -19.92 0.45
CA PHE A 295 1.70 -21.19 0.61
C PHE A 295 2.44 -21.32 1.96
N GLU A 296 1.88 -20.79 3.05
CA GLU A 296 2.38 -21.02 4.42
C GLU A 296 1.33 -21.64 5.37
N LEU A 297 0.09 -21.91 4.95
CA LEU A 297 -0.91 -22.56 5.81
C LEU A 297 -1.70 -23.64 5.09
N GLY A 298 -1.01 -24.71 4.70
CA GLY A 298 -1.61 -25.90 4.12
C GLY A 298 -1.11 -27.20 4.74
N ARG A 299 -1.67 -27.62 5.90
CA ARG A 299 -2.18 -28.99 6.16
C ARG A 299 -2.54 -29.23 7.64
N ARG A 300 -3.85 -29.33 7.91
CA ARG A 300 -4.43 -30.62 8.35
C ARG A 300 -5.85 -30.78 7.79
N ARG A 301 -6.00 -31.91 7.12
CA ARG A 301 -7.12 -32.39 6.32
C ARG A 301 -7.97 -33.35 7.16
N ARG A 302 -9.28 -33.35 6.87
CA ARG A 302 -10.20 -34.50 6.71
C ARG A 302 -10.35 -35.44 7.93
N ARG A 303 -11.56 -35.77 8.35
CA ARG A 303 -12.56 -36.59 7.64
C ARG A 303 -13.90 -36.35 8.34
N ARG A 304 -14.96 -35.99 7.62
CA ARG A 304 -15.82 -36.83 6.77
C ARG A 304 -16.74 -37.77 7.59
N ARG A 305 -18.02 -37.41 7.48
CA ARG A 305 -19.15 -38.22 7.00
C ARG A 305 -20.01 -38.94 8.05
N ARG A 306 -21.27 -38.47 8.07
CA ARG A 306 -22.54 -39.20 8.04
C ARG A 306 -22.85 -40.11 9.24
N GLU A 307 -23.97 -39.83 9.88
CA GLU A 307 -25.24 -40.53 9.62
C GLU A 307 -26.37 -39.60 10.12
N GLU A 308 -27.33 -39.22 9.27
CA GLU A 308 -28.47 -40.01 8.74
C GLU A 308 -29.66 -39.84 9.69
N GLU A 309 -30.54 -38.88 9.38
CA GLU A 309 -31.75 -39.04 8.57
C GLU A 309 -32.83 -39.92 9.25
N ARG A 310 -34.06 -39.41 9.14
CA ARG A 310 -35.31 -40.07 8.70
C ARG A 310 -36.46 -39.74 9.67
N ARG A 311 -37.62 -39.30 9.18
CA ARG A 311 -38.27 -39.78 7.96
C ARG A 311 -39.28 -38.78 7.37
N GLU A 312 -39.17 -38.58 6.06
CA GLU A 312 -40.21 -38.08 5.16
C GLU A 312 -41.23 -39.18 4.81
N ALA A 313 -42.35 -38.73 4.20
CA ALA A 313 -43.23 -39.42 3.25
C ALA A 313 -44.19 -40.50 3.83
N MET A 314 -45.42 -40.66 3.34
CA MET A 314 -45.94 -40.48 1.98
C MET A 314 -47.48 -40.41 1.97
N ALA A 315 -48.00 -39.80 0.91
CA ALA A 315 -49.38 -39.64 0.51
C ALA A 315 -50.29 -40.88 0.65
N ALA A 316 -51.59 -40.63 0.93
CA ALA A 316 -52.73 -41.03 0.10
C ALA A 316 -54.07 -40.61 0.75
N MET A 317 -54.95 -40.01 -0.07
CA MET A 317 -56.42 -40.13 -0.11
C MET A 317 -57.26 -39.89 1.17
N PHE A 318 -58.10 -38.84 1.18
CA PHE A 318 -59.56 -38.95 0.97
C PHE A 318 -60.26 -37.57 1.16
N LEU A 319 -61.38 -37.42 0.45
CA LEU A 319 -62.29 -36.28 0.23
C LEU A 319 -62.64 -35.38 1.45
N PRO A 320 -62.99 -34.08 1.24
CA PRO A 320 -63.76 -33.33 2.23
C PRO A 320 -65.21 -33.83 2.24
N GLY A 321 -65.62 -34.43 3.35
CA GLY A 321 -67.02 -34.69 3.66
C GLY A 321 -67.74 -33.41 4.08
N ASN A 322 -68.82 -33.14 3.36
CA ASN A 322 -70.07 -32.48 3.77
C ASN A 322 -70.12 -30.96 3.98
N LEU A 323 -69.98 -30.20 2.89
CA LEU A 323 -70.61 -28.87 2.74
C LEU A 323 -72.15 -28.94 2.61
N GLN A 324 -72.69 -30.12 2.31
CA GLN A 324 -74.14 -30.33 2.15
C GLN A 324 -74.87 -30.32 3.51
N ASP A 325 -74.27 -30.88 4.55
CA ASP A 325 -74.89 -30.96 5.88
C ASP A 325 -75.10 -29.56 6.48
N GLU A 326 -74.19 -28.61 6.22
CA GLU A 326 -74.31 -27.22 6.68
C GLU A 326 -75.38 -26.40 5.93
N ALA A 327 -75.86 -26.89 4.79
CA ALA A 327 -76.92 -26.26 3.98
C ALA A 327 -78.29 -26.95 4.11
N THR A 328 -78.42 -27.95 5.00
CA THR A 328 -79.64 -28.72 5.21
C THR A 328 -80.30 -28.42 6.55
N CYS A 329 -81.63 -28.43 6.55
CA CYS A 329 -82.44 -28.18 7.73
C CYS A 329 -82.52 -29.43 8.59
N SER A 330 -82.09 -29.38 9.86
CA SER A 330 -82.09 -30.53 10.77
C SER A 330 -83.48 -31.08 11.13
N VAL A 331 -84.57 -30.43 10.70
CA VAL A 331 -85.96 -30.88 10.92
C VAL A 331 -86.52 -31.64 9.72
N CYS A 332 -86.34 -31.15 8.49
CA CYS A 332 -86.82 -31.83 7.28
C CYS A 332 -85.73 -32.60 6.54
N LEU A 333 -84.47 -32.44 6.93
CA LEU A 333 -83.26 -33.02 6.33
C LEU A 333 -83.06 -32.66 4.85
N GLU A 334 -83.79 -31.65 4.37
CA GLU A 334 -83.69 -31.09 3.01
C GLU A 334 -82.92 -29.77 3.04
N PHE A 335 -82.44 -29.32 1.87
CA PHE A 335 -81.85 -27.98 1.73
C PHE A 335 -82.79 -26.89 2.25
N PHE A 336 -82.22 -25.88 2.89
CA PHE A 336 -83.00 -24.80 3.50
C PHE A 336 -83.89 -24.06 2.48
N LYS A 337 -85.21 -24.24 2.60
CA LYS A 337 -86.23 -23.38 1.98
C LYS A 337 -86.70 -22.33 2.97
N ASP A 338 -86.50 -21.06 2.65
CA ASP A 338 -86.76 -19.91 3.53
C ASP A 338 -86.14 -20.09 4.93
N PRO A 339 -84.80 -20.17 5.05
CA PRO A 339 -84.14 -20.34 6.33
C PRO A 339 -84.35 -19.14 7.25
N VAL A 340 -84.75 -19.43 8.48
CA VAL A 340 -84.81 -18.47 9.58
C VAL A 340 -83.88 -18.90 10.70
N SER A 341 -83.16 -17.94 11.27
CA SER A 341 -82.41 -18.11 12.50
C SER A 341 -83.31 -17.80 13.70
N ILE A 342 -83.24 -18.63 14.73
CA ILE A 342 -83.83 -18.35 16.05
C ILE A 342 -82.76 -17.81 17.01
N GLU A 343 -83.12 -17.39 18.22
CA GLU A 343 -82.23 -16.61 19.11
C GLU A 343 -80.92 -17.31 19.51
N CYS A 344 -80.89 -18.64 19.64
CA CYS A 344 -79.64 -19.40 19.82
C CYS A 344 -78.73 -19.46 18.57
N GLY A 345 -79.13 -18.87 17.45
CA GLY A 345 -78.36 -18.85 16.21
C GLY A 345 -78.53 -20.08 15.30
N HIS A 346 -79.28 -21.09 15.73
CA HIS A 346 -79.61 -22.24 14.88
C HIS A 346 -80.61 -21.88 13.78
N ASN A 347 -80.46 -22.51 12.62
CA ASN A 347 -81.21 -22.18 11.40
C ASN A 347 -82.14 -23.33 11.01
N PHE A 348 -83.37 -23.00 10.64
CA PHE A 348 -84.41 -23.95 10.23
C PHE A 348 -85.18 -23.39 9.04
N CYS A 349 -85.78 -24.24 8.20
CA CYS A 349 -86.81 -23.75 7.28
C CYS A 349 -87.94 -23.12 8.09
N ARG A 350 -88.42 -21.94 7.68
CA ARG A 350 -89.51 -21.22 8.38
C ARG A 350 -90.73 -22.11 8.64
N ALA A 351 -91.14 -22.89 7.64
CA ALA A 351 -92.25 -23.83 7.78
C ALA A 351 -91.97 -24.96 8.80
N CYS A 352 -90.72 -25.44 8.89
CA CYS A 352 -90.33 -26.52 9.78
C CYS A 352 -90.34 -26.10 11.24
N ILE A 353 -89.81 -24.91 11.55
CA ILE A 353 -89.79 -24.40 12.93
C ILE A 353 -91.18 -23.93 13.37
N ILE A 354 -91.97 -23.31 12.49
CA ILE A 354 -93.38 -22.97 12.77
C ILE A 354 -94.19 -24.23 13.08
N LYS A 355 -93.97 -25.32 12.33
CA LYS A 355 -94.62 -26.61 12.59
C LYS A 355 -94.18 -27.20 13.93
N SER A 356 -92.89 -27.10 14.26
CA SER A 356 -92.33 -27.61 15.53
C SER A 356 -92.86 -26.86 16.76
N TRP A 357 -93.24 -25.59 16.59
CA TRP A 357 -93.83 -24.74 17.66
C TRP A 357 -95.33 -24.52 17.49
N LYS A 358 -96.02 -25.36 16.71
CA LYS A 358 -97.43 -25.15 16.35
C LYS A 358 -98.37 -25.27 17.54
N ASP A 359 -98.12 -26.23 18.42
CA ASP A 359 -98.99 -26.58 19.56
C ASP A 359 -98.45 -26.06 20.90
N LEU A 360 -97.48 -25.13 20.86
CA LEU A 360 -96.87 -24.50 22.02
C LEU A 360 -97.37 -23.05 22.14
N GLU A 361 -97.87 -22.70 23.33
CA GLU A 361 -98.35 -21.35 23.67
C GLU A 361 -97.32 -20.55 24.48
N MET A 362 -96.49 -21.22 25.28
CA MET A 362 -95.37 -20.69 26.05
C MET A 362 -94.21 -21.69 26.02
N ASP A 363 -92.97 -21.21 26.17
CA ASP A 363 -91.72 -21.98 26.10
C ASP A 363 -91.46 -22.70 24.76
N PHE A 364 -90.60 -22.10 23.93
CA PHE A 364 -90.27 -22.56 22.58
C PHE A 364 -88.86 -23.18 22.53
N PRO A 365 -88.71 -24.51 22.68
CA PRO A 365 -87.41 -25.15 22.62
C PRO A 365 -86.87 -25.19 21.19
N CYS A 366 -85.58 -24.91 21.03
CA CYS A 366 -84.86 -25.16 19.79
C CYS A 366 -84.83 -26.68 19.48
N PRO A 367 -85.24 -27.13 18.28
CA PRO A 367 -85.17 -28.56 17.92
C PRO A 367 -83.75 -29.16 17.95
N GLN A 368 -82.71 -28.34 17.85
CA GLN A 368 -81.32 -28.78 17.78
C GLN A 368 -80.61 -28.76 19.14
N CYS A 369 -80.62 -27.62 19.85
CA CYS A 369 -79.93 -27.48 21.14
C CYS A 369 -80.86 -27.53 22.37
N ARG A 370 -82.18 -27.54 22.17
CA ARG A 370 -83.22 -27.56 23.22
C ARG A 370 -83.27 -26.35 24.15
N GLU A 371 -82.53 -25.29 23.85
CA GLU A 371 -82.64 -24.01 24.55
C GLU A 371 -84.05 -23.41 24.35
N VAL A 372 -84.65 -22.89 25.43
CA VAL A 372 -86.07 -22.51 25.49
C VAL A 372 -86.22 -20.99 25.40
N PHE A 373 -87.05 -20.53 24.46
CA PHE A 373 -87.32 -19.10 24.25
C PHE A 373 -88.74 -18.73 24.67
N GLN A 374 -88.91 -17.52 25.19
CA GLN A 374 -90.21 -17.02 25.65
C GLN A 374 -91.07 -16.42 24.52
N GLN A 375 -90.47 -16.14 23.36
CA GLN A 375 -91.16 -15.52 22.21
C GLN A 375 -90.76 -16.18 20.88
N LYS A 376 -91.69 -16.19 19.92
CA LYS A 376 -91.46 -16.70 18.56
C LYS A 376 -90.70 -15.66 17.71
N SER A 377 -89.39 -15.57 17.90
CA SER A 377 -88.51 -14.65 17.16
C SER A 377 -87.84 -15.39 15.99
N PHE A 378 -88.17 -15.00 14.75
CA PHE A 378 -87.62 -15.59 13.53
C PHE A 378 -86.94 -14.52 12.68
N ARG A 379 -85.63 -14.63 12.47
CA ARG A 379 -84.86 -13.72 11.61
C ARG A 379 -84.55 -14.39 10.28
N PRO A 380 -85.08 -13.91 9.14
CA PRO A 380 -84.75 -14.47 7.83
C PRO A 380 -83.25 -14.39 7.55
N ASN A 381 -82.62 -15.51 7.19
CA ASN A 381 -81.21 -15.57 6.86
C ASN A 381 -81.04 -15.65 5.33
N ARG A 382 -81.03 -14.48 4.69
CA ARG A 382 -80.91 -14.37 3.22
C ARG A 382 -79.58 -14.91 2.69
N GLN A 383 -78.50 -14.86 3.47
CA GLN A 383 -77.21 -15.39 3.07
C GLN A 383 -77.24 -16.92 3.00
N LEU A 384 -77.83 -17.57 4.00
CA LEU A 384 -78.04 -19.01 4.01
C LEU A 384 -79.03 -19.46 2.94
N ALA A 385 -80.07 -18.65 2.66
CA ALA A 385 -80.99 -18.89 1.56
C ALA A 385 -80.25 -18.88 0.20
N ASN A 386 -79.41 -17.86 -0.04
CA ASN A 386 -78.61 -17.75 -1.26
C ASN A 386 -77.57 -18.88 -1.36
N MET A 387 -76.91 -19.27 -0.26
CA MET A 387 -75.96 -20.39 -0.25
C MET A 387 -76.65 -21.74 -0.50
N ALA A 388 -77.79 -22.01 0.15
CA ALA A 388 -78.58 -23.21 -0.10
C ALA A 388 -79.10 -23.24 -1.54
N GLU A 389 -79.49 -22.09 -2.11
CA GLU A 389 -79.90 -21.98 -3.51
C GLU A 389 -78.74 -22.25 -4.46
N ILE A 390 -77.56 -21.65 -4.23
CA ILE A 390 -76.34 -21.91 -5.03
C ILE A 390 -75.97 -23.40 -4.96
N ILE A 391 -75.90 -23.99 -3.77
CA ILE A 391 -75.56 -25.41 -3.58
C ILE A 391 -76.63 -26.32 -4.20
N SER A 392 -77.92 -25.97 -4.11
CA SER A 392 -79.00 -26.70 -4.78
C SER A 392 -78.93 -26.58 -6.31
N GLN A 393 -78.50 -25.42 -6.84
CA GLN A 393 -78.27 -25.21 -8.27
C GLN A 393 -77.08 -26.02 -8.78
N PHE A 394 -76.04 -26.21 -7.97
CA PHE A 394 -74.92 -27.11 -8.29
C PHE A 394 -75.30 -28.60 -8.15
N ALA A 395 -76.14 -28.98 -7.19
CA ALA A 395 -76.65 -30.35 -7.03
C ALA A 395 -77.72 -30.74 -8.09
N LEU A 396 -78.45 -29.76 -8.65
CA LEU A 396 -79.46 -29.96 -9.71
C LEU A 396 -78.93 -29.68 -11.13
N ARG A 397 -77.74 -29.07 -11.29
CA ARG A 397 -77.07 -28.91 -12.61
C ARG A 397 -76.52 -30.21 -13.19
N GLY A 398 -76.63 -31.34 -12.49
CA GLY A 398 -76.36 -32.67 -13.05
C GLY A 398 -77.38 -33.14 -14.09
N ALA A 399 -78.52 -32.47 -14.26
CA ALA A 399 -79.53 -32.88 -15.23
C ALA A 399 -80.46 -31.72 -15.64
N LYS A 400 -79.96 -30.76 -16.44
CA LYS A 400 -80.71 -30.01 -17.48
C LYS A 400 -79.87 -28.86 -18.01
N GLY A 401 -79.29 -29.08 -19.19
CA GLY A 401 -78.53 -28.09 -19.95
C GLY A 401 -78.04 -28.69 -21.26
N ALA A 402 -78.96 -29.10 -22.14
CA ALA A 402 -78.65 -29.51 -23.51
C ALA A 402 -79.94 -29.58 -24.36
N GLU A 403 -80.62 -28.46 -24.56
CA GLU A 403 -81.67 -28.37 -25.58
C GLU A 403 -81.46 -27.09 -26.38
N GLU A 404 -80.48 -27.12 -27.29
CA GLU A 404 -80.62 -26.67 -28.69
C GLU A 404 -79.32 -26.84 -29.52
N ASP A 405 -78.14 -27.02 -28.90
CA ASP A 405 -76.86 -27.20 -29.63
C ASP A 405 -76.38 -28.67 -29.82
N GLY A 406 -77.19 -29.67 -29.45
CA GLY A 406 -76.79 -31.09 -29.43
C GLY A 406 -77.44 -32.00 -30.47
N LEU A 407 -78.16 -31.47 -31.46
CA LEU A 407 -78.94 -32.26 -32.44
C LEU A 407 -78.25 -32.35 -33.80
N CYS A 408 -78.30 -33.52 -34.43
CA CYS A 408 -77.78 -33.74 -35.77
C CYS A 408 -78.59 -32.96 -36.82
N ALA A 409 -77.93 -32.06 -37.56
CA ALA A 409 -78.58 -31.21 -38.57
C ALA A 409 -79.43 -31.98 -39.61
N LYS A 410 -79.01 -33.21 -39.98
CA LYS A 410 -79.72 -34.06 -40.95
C LYS A 410 -80.91 -34.82 -40.36
N HIS A 411 -80.86 -35.19 -39.08
CA HIS A 411 -81.75 -36.20 -38.49
C HIS A 411 -82.50 -35.72 -37.24
N ARG A 412 -82.17 -34.52 -36.75
CA ARG A 412 -82.67 -33.93 -35.49
C ARG A 412 -82.58 -34.88 -34.29
N GLU A 413 -81.63 -35.80 -34.34
CA GLU A 413 -81.36 -36.81 -33.32
C GLU A 413 -80.12 -36.39 -32.52
N ALA A 414 -80.09 -36.70 -31.22
CA ALA A 414 -78.99 -36.32 -30.33
C ALA A 414 -77.64 -36.85 -30.82
N LEU A 415 -76.64 -35.97 -30.82
CA LEU A 415 -75.24 -36.25 -31.18
C LEU A 415 -74.55 -37.03 -30.04
N LYS A 416 -74.83 -38.32 -29.94
CA LYS A 416 -74.33 -39.22 -28.88
C LYS A 416 -73.07 -39.99 -29.25
N LEU A 417 -72.68 -39.98 -30.52
CA LEU A 417 -71.55 -40.76 -31.05
C LEU A 417 -70.46 -39.82 -31.62
N TYR A 418 -69.21 -40.25 -31.58
CA TYR A 418 -68.06 -39.55 -32.16
C TYR A 418 -67.40 -40.45 -33.20
N CYS A 419 -67.27 -39.94 -34.43
CA CYS A 419 -66.55 -40.61 -35.50
C CYS A 419 -65.06 -40.24 -35.44
N LYS A 420 -64.18 -41.21 -35.18
CA LYS A 420 -62.73 -40.99 -35.07
C LYS A 420 -62.10 -40.59 -36.41
N ASP A 421 -62.61 -41.13 -37.52
CA ASP A 421 -62.10 -40.84 -38.86
C ASP A 421 -62.49 -39.44 -39.35
N ASP A 422 -63.74 -39.04 -39.16
CA ASP A 422 -64.25 -37.72 -39.59
C ASP A 422 -64.10 -36.62 -38.54
N ARG A 423 -63.58 -36.96 -37.35
CA ARG A 423 -63.38 -36.06 -36.20
C ARG A 423 -64.60 -35.20 -35.85
N ARG A 424 -65.80 -35.77 -35.91
CA ARG A 424 -67.06 -35.05 -35.63
C ARG A 424 -68.04 -35.89 -34.83
N THR A 425 -68.85 -35.21 -34.02
CA THR A 425 -69.98 -35.84 -33.34
C THR A 425 -71.09 -36.14 -34.35
N ILE A 426 -71.62 -37.36 -34.31
CA ILE A 426 -72.69 -37.86 -35.19
C ILE A 426 -73.84 -38.45 -34.34
N CYS A 427 -75.03 -38.56 -34.90
CA CYS A 427 -76.13 -39.29 -34.24
C CYS A 427 -76.11 -40.78 -34.61
N VAL A 428 -76.90 -41.58 -33.88
CA VAL A 428 -77.06 -43.03 -34.12
C VAL A 428 -77.56 -43.39 -35.52
N VAL A 429 -78.22 -42.45 -36.20
CA VAL A 429 -78.70 -42.62 -37.59
C VAL A 429 -77.55 -42.42 -38.59
N CYS A 430 -76.65 -41.47 -38.33
CA CYS A 430 -75.48 -41.22 -39.16
C CYS A 430 -74.49 -42.39 -39.13
N ASP A 431 -74.29 -43.04 -37.98
CA ASP A 431 -73.42 -44.22 -37.80
C ASP A 431 -73.80 -45.37 -38.78
N ARG A 432 -75.10 -45.61 -38.96
CA ARG A 432 -75.61 -46.63 -39.87
C ARG A 432 -75.66 -46.20 -41.34
N SER A 433 -75.39 -44.93 -41.62
CA SER A 433 -75.37 -44.40 -42.99
C SER A 433 -74.19 -44.97 -43.78
N ARG A 434 -74.29 -44.99 -45.11
CA ARG A 434 -73.17 -45.42 -45.98
C ARG A 434 -71.91 -44.56 -45.78
N GLU A 435 -72.05 -43.34 -45.26
CA GLU A 435 -70.97 -42.38 -45.04
C GLU A 435 -70.08 -42.77 -43.85
N HIS A 436 -70.66 -43.23 -42.72
CA HIS A 436 -69.91 -43.54 -41.50
C HIS A 436 -69.82 -45.03 -41.15
N ARG A 437 -70.55 -45.89 -41.87
CA ARG A 437 -70.53 -47.35 -41.64
C ARG A 437 -69.14 -48.00 -41.63
N PRO A 438 -68.12 -47.53 -42.40
CA PRO A 438 -66.77 -48.10 -42.32
C PRO A 438 -65.88 -47.43 -41.27
N HIS A 439 -66.35 -46.39 -40.57
CA HIS A 439 -65.54 -45.58 -39.66
C HIS A 439 -65.60 -46.12 -38.23
N ALA A 440 -64.55 -45.84 -37.46
CA ALA A 440 -64.48 -46.16 -36.04
C ALA A 440 -65.32 -45.14 -35.26
N VAL A 441 -66.44 -45.60 -34.71
CA VAL A 441 -67.39 -44.78 -33.97
C VAL A 441 -67.42 -45.23 -32.51
N VAL A 442 -67.32 -44.28 -31.58
CA VAL A 442 -67.39 -44.49 -30.13
C VAL A 442 -68.42 -43.54 -29.50
N PRO A 443 -68.97 -43.83 -28.31
CA PRO A 443 -69.79 -42.86 -27.58
C PRO A 443 -69.05 -41.53 -27.34
N VAL A 444 -69.79 -40.42 -27.35
CA VAL A 444 -69.25 -39.08 -27.08
C VAL A 444 -68.60 -39.01 -25.70
N ASP A 445 -69.19 -39.66 -24.70
CA ASP A 445 -68.64 -39.67 -23.34
C ASP A 445 -67.27 -40.38 -23.30
N GLU A 446 -67.14 -41.57 -23.91
CA GLU A 446 -65.87 -42.30 -24.03
C GLU A 446 -64.80 -41.52 -24.82
N ALA A 447 -65.19 -40.86 -25.93
CA ALA A 447 -64.28 -40.00 -26.67
C ALA A 447 -63.86 -38.74 -25.89
N SER A 448 -64.78 -38.18 -25.08
CA SER A 448 -64.53 -37.00 -24.26
C SER A 448 -63.61 -37.32 -23.08
N GLU A 449 -63.73 -38.51 -22.48
CA GLU A 449 -62.83 -39.01 -21.45
C GLU A 449 -61.41 -39.20 -22.00
N GLU A 450 -61.26 -39.83 -23.17
CA GLU A 450 -59.95 -39.99 -23.85
C GLU A 450 -59.31 -38.62 -24.14
N TYR A 451 -60.11 -37.62 -24.53
CA TYR A 451 -59.63 -36.25 -24.77
C TYR A 451 -59.27 -35.51 -23.47
N LYS A 452 -60.07 -35.67 -22.41
CA LYS A 452 -59.81 -35.09 -21.08
C LYS A 452 -58.54 -35.67 -20.46
N GLU A 453 -58.28 -36.96 -20.60
CA GLU A 453 -57.01 -37.59 -20.16
C GLU A 453 -55.80 -36.99 -20.88
N LYS A 454 -55.89 -36.74 -22.19
CA LYS A 454 -54.82 -36.08 -22.96
C LYS A 454 -54.57 -34.64 -22.50
N ILE A 455 -55.64 -33.88 -22.24
CA ILE A 455 -55.53 -32.50 -21.71
C ILE A 455 -54.97 -32.53 -20.28
N GLN A 456 -55.40 -33.47 -19.44
CA GLN A 456 -54.89 -33.64 -18.09
C GLN A 456 -53.38 -33.96 -18.08
N GLY A 457 -52.93 -34.85 -18.97
CA GLY A 457 -51.50 -35.13 -19.14
C GLY A 457 -50.70 -33.89 -19.54
N ARG A 458 -51.26 -33.02 -20.40
CA ARG A 458 -50.63 -31.74 -20.76
C ARG A 458 -50.65 -30.73 -19.61
N LEU A 459 -51.73 -30.67 -18.84
CA LEU A 459 -51.85 -29.83 -17.65
C LEU A 459 -50.84 -30.21 -16.58
N ASP A 460 -50.69 -31.51 -16.31
CA ASP A 460 -49.72 -32.01 -15.33
C ASP A 460 -48.28 -31.67 -15.76
N PHE A 461 -47.98 -31.80 -17.06
CA PHE A 461 -46.70 -31.36 -17.62
C PHE A 461 -46.45 -29.86 -17.42
N LEU A 462 -47.40 -29.00 -17.82
CA LEU A 462 -47.24 -27.54 -17.71
C LEU A 462 -47.20 -27.08 -16.25
N LYS A 463 -47.99 -27.70 -15.35
CA LYS A 463 -47.95 -27.42 -13.91
C LYS A 463 -46.58 -27.76 -13.33
N LYS A 464 -45.99 -28.90 -13.76
CA LYS A 464 -44.64 -29.28 -13.39
C LYS A 464 -43.60 -28.31 -13.94
N GLU A 465 -43.69 -27.94 -15.22
CA GLU A 465 -42.79 -26.96 -15.84
C GLU A 465 -42.84 -25.60 -15.14
N ARG A 466 -44.03 -25.10 -14.81
CA ARG A 466 -44.21 -23.86 -14.04
C ARG A 466 -43.57 -23.95 -12.65
N GLN A 467 -43.71 -25.09 -11.98
CA GLN A 467 -43.11 -25.34 -10.68
C GLN A 467 -41.58 -25.36 -10.76
N GLU A 468 -41.02 -26.01 -11.78
CA GLU A 468 -39.57 -26.03 -12.04
C GLU A 468 -39.03 -24.61 -12.32
N LEU A 469 -39.77 -23.77 -13.06
CA LEU A 469 -39.40 -22.37 -13.29
C LEU A 469 -39.43 -21.51 -12.00
N LEU A 470 -40.43 -21.73 -11.14
CA LEU A 470 -40.52 -21.06 -9.84
C LEU A 470 -39.36 -21.45 -8.91
N GLU A 471 -38.98 -22.73 -8.89
CA GLU A 471 -37.83 -23.23 -8.13
C GLU A 471 -36.51 -22.69 -8.69
N PHE A 472 -36.38 -22.62 -10.02
CA PHE A 472 -35.22 -22.02 -10.68
C PHE A 472 -35.06 -20.54 -10.31
N LYS A 473 -36.15 -19.77 -10.29
CA LYS A 473 -36.15 -18.36 -9.85
C LYS A 473 -35.64 -18.21 -8.41
N VAL A 474 -36.12 -19.04 -7.49
CA VAL A 474 -35.72 -19.00 -6.06
C VAL A 474 -34.26 -19.42 -5.85
N ASN A 475 -33.73 -20.32 -6.69
CA ASN A 475 -32.33 -20.76 -6.63
C ASN A 475 -31.33 -19.77 -7.25
N ASP A 476 -31.72 -19.00 -8.28
CA ASP A 476 -30.86 -17.94 -8.84
C ASP A 476 -30.74 -16.73 -7.89
N ASP A 477 -31.74 -16.53 -7.01
CA ASP A 477 -31.81 -15.46 -6.00
C ASP A 477 -30.92 -15.67 -4.75
N LYS A 478 -30.12 -16.75 -4.67
CA LYS A 478 -29.29 -17.01 -3.48
C LYS A 478 -27.80 -16.94 -3.75
N LYS A 479 -27.24 -15.80 -3.33
CA LYS A 479 -25.95 -15.66 -2.62
C LYS A 479 -24.65 -15.91 -3.39
N THR A 480 -24.60 -16.73 -4.43
CA THR A 480 -23.30 -17.24 -4.90
C THR A 480 -22.46 -16.22 -5.70
N GLN A 481 -23.06 -15.31 -6.47
CA GLN A 481 -22.29 -14.31 -7.23
C GLN A 481 -21.99 -13.03 -6.44
N GLU A 482 -22.95 -12.50 -5.68
CA GLU A 482 -22.73 -11.31 -4.84
C GLU A 482 -21.71 -11.57 -3.72
N LEU A 483 -21.74 -12.75 -3.07
CA LEU A 483 -20.75 -13.10 -2.05
C LEU A 483 -19.34 -13.22 -2.62
N LEU A 484 -19.17 -13.65 -3.88
CA LEU A 484 -17.85 -13.75 -4.49
C LEU A 484 -17.27 -12.36 -4.77
N VAL A 485 -18.03 -11.45 -5.35
CA VAL A 485 -17.48 -10.11 -5.62
C VAL A 485 -17.26 -9.32 -4.32
N GLN A 486 -18.13 -9.47 -3.33
CA GLN A 486 -17.90 -8.89 -2.00
C GLN A 486 -16.66 -9.47 -1.30
N ASN A 487 -16.44 -10.78 -1.39
CA ASN A 487 -15.24 -11.41 -0.85
C ASN A 487 -13.97 -10.91 -1.54
N GLU A 488 -14.03 -10.76 -2.86
CA GLU A 488 -12.91 -10.28 -3.68
C GLU A 488 -12.62 -8.81 -3.38
N ARG A 489 -13.65 -7.98 -3.16
CA ARG A 489 -13.51 -6.61 -2.67
C ARG A 489 -12.87 -6.56 -1.28
N GLN A 490 -13.28 -7.44 -0.36
CA GLN A 490 -12.72 -7.49 0.99
C GLN A 490 -11.23 -7.88 0.96
N LYS A 491 -10.86 -8.89 0.16
CA LYS A 491 -9.46 -9.30 -0.05
C LYS A 491 -8.62 -8.12 -0.57
N LEU A 492 -9.12 -7.45 -1.59
CA LEU A 492 -8.45 -6.31 -2.20
C LEU A 492 -8.19 -5.19 -1.17
N LEU A 493 -9.18 -4.85 -0.34
CA LEU A 493 -9.01 -3.82 0.69
C LEU A 493 -7.93 -4.19 1.72
N VAL A 494 -7.90 -5.45 2.17
CA VAL A 494 -6.89 -5.96 3.10
C VAL A 494 -5.49 -5.93 2.48
N GLU A 495 -5.36 -6.27 1.19
CA GLU A 495 -4.09 -6.18 0.47
C GLU A 495 -3.56 -4.75 0.39
N PHE A 496 -4.42 -3.80 0.03
CA PHE A 496 -4.04 -2.39 -0.07
C PHE A 496 -3.70 -1.79 1.28
N GLU A 497 -4.38 -2.22 2.35
CA GLU A 497 -4.00 -1.87 3.72
C GLU A 497 -2.62 -2.42 4.08
N GLY A 498 -2.31 -3.66 3.70
CA GLY A 498 -0.97 -4.25 3.85
C GLY A 498 0.12 -3.47 3.10
N LEU A 499 -0.17 -2.99 1.89
CA LEU A 499 0.76 -2.17 1.11
C LEU A 499 1.01 -0.80 1.76
N ARG A 500 -0.03 -0.14 2.27
CA ARG A 500 0.10 1.12 3.02
C ARG A 500 0.95 0.91 4.27
N GLN A 501 0.67 -0.14 5.04
CA GLN A 501 1.46 -0.45 6.24
C GLN A 501 2.92 -0.70 5.89
N PHE A 502 3.18 -1.45 4.81
CA PHE A 502 4.55 -1.69 4.34
C PHE A 502 5.29 -0.39 3.97
N LEU A 503 4.64 0.52 3.25
CA LEU A 503 5.24 1.81 2.88
C LEU A 503 5.54 2.66 4.12
N HIS A 504 4.62 2.69 5.07
CA HIS A 504 4.83 3.35 6.37
C HIS A 504 6.01 2.73 7.14
N ASP A 505 6.12 1.39 7.17
CA ASP A 505 7.23 0.71 7.82
C ASP A 505 8.57 1.00 7.14
N GLN A 506 8.60 1.07 5.80
CA GLN A 506 9.80 1.46 5.06
C GLN A 506 10.20 2.91 5.35
N GLU A 507 9.23 3.83 5.41
CA GLU A 507 9.47 5.22 5.79
C GLU A 507 10.14 5.29 7.16
N HIS A 508 9.55 4.63 8.16
CA HIS A 508 10.07 4.63 9.51
C HIS A 508 11.49 4.03 9.60
N ILE A 509 11.77 2.94 8.86
CA ILE A 509 13.10 2.33 8.81
C ILE A 509 14.14 3.29 8.20
N LEU A 510 13.82 3.93 7.08
CA LEU A 510 14.75 4.80 6.36
C LEU A 510 15.02 6.09 7.12
N LEU A 511 13.97 6.71 7.66
CA LEU A 511 14.11 7.88 8.53
C LEU A 511 14.91 7.54 9.79
N GLY A 512 14.67 6.39 10.41
CA GLY A 512 15.45 5.92 11.56
C GLY A 512 16.93 5.68 11.22
N GLN A 513 17.25 5.21 10.02
CA GLN A 513 18.64 5.06 9.55
C GLN A 513 19.32 6.41 9.35
N LEU A 514 18.63 7.38 8.76
CA LEU A 514 19.12 8.76 8.60
C LEU A 514 19.40 9.41 9.96
N GLU A 515 18.47 9.31 10.91
CA GLU A 515 18.64 9.84 12.26
C GLU A 515 19.82 9.21 13.01
N LYS A 516 20.03 7.90 12.86
CA LYS A 516 21.17 7.21 13.48
C LYS A 516 22.49 7.71 12.88
N MET A 517 22.52 7.91 11.57
CA MET A 517 23.68 8.44 10.86
C MET A 517 23.99 9.88 11.31
N GLU A 518 22.96 10.73 11.34
CA GLU A 518 23.02 12.11 11.82
C GLU A 518 23.62 12.19 13.23
N LYS A 519 23.07 11.42 14.18
CA LYS A 519 23.57 11.36 15.57
C LYS A 519 25.03 10.91 15.64
N SER A 520 25.43 9.90 14.84
CA SER A 520 26.80 9.38 14.85
C SER A 520 27.83 10.39 14.35
N ILE A 521 27.45 11.19 13.35
CA ILE A 521 28.32 12.20 12.74
C ILE A 521 28.37 13.45 13.61
N ALA A 522 27.21 13.92 14.10
CA ALA A 522 27.14 15.04 15.04
C ALA A 522 27.98 14.78 16.30
N LYS A 523 27.90 13.56 16.85
CA LYS A 523 28.74 13.15 17.99
C LYS A 523 30.23 13.30 17.69
N ARG A 524 30.69 12.79 16.56
CA ARG A 524 32.11 12.82 16.19
C ARG A 524 32.60 14.24 15.86
N GLN A 525 31.78 15.05 15.21
CA GLN A 525 32.10 16.46 14.96
C GLN A 525 32.21 17.24 16.28
N ASN A 526 31.31 16.99 17.22
CA ASN A 526 31.36 17.64 18.53
C ASN A 526 32.58 17.19 19.34
N GLU A 527 32.98 15.93 19.24
CA GLU A 527 34.24 15.41 19.82
C GLU A 527 35.45 16.13 19.21
N ASN A 528 35.54 16.22 17.87
CA ASN A 528 36.60 16.93 17.16
C ASN A 528 36.69 18.42 17.57
N ILE A 529 35.55 19.11 17.60
CA ILE A 529 35.48 20.54 18.00
C ILE A 529 35.90 20.71 19.46
N SER A 530 35.49 19.78 20.34
CA SER A 530 35.88 19.79 21.75
C SER A 530 37.40 19.64 21.90
N ASP A 531 38.00 18.69 21.19
CA ASP A 531 39.44 18.42 21.28
C ASP A 531 40.29 19.56 20.71
N LEU A 532 39.89 20.13 19.57
CA LEU A 532 40.50 21.35 19.03
C LEU A 532 40.37 22.53 20.01
N SER A 533 39.22 22.68 20.66
CA SER A 533 39.00 23.76 21.64
C SER A 533 39.87 23.60 22.89
N LYS A 534 40.08 22.37 23.36
CA LYS A 534 41.02 22.08 24.46
C LYS A 534 42.45 22.45 24.07
N GLU A 535 42.89 22.06 22.87
CA GLU A 535 44.26 22.36 22.40
C GLU A 535 44.49 23.88 22.24
N ILE A 536 43.50 24.60 21.69
CA ILE A 536 43.54 26.07 21.59
C ILE A 536 43.65 26.71 22.99
N THR A 537 42.90 26.19 23.97
CA THR A 537 42.94 26.70 25.36
C THR A 537 44.31 26.47 26.00
N LEU A 538 44.92 25.31 25.79
CA LEU A 538 46.27 24.99 26.27
C LEU A 538 47.32 25.91 25.61
N LEU A 539 47.22 26.15 24.30
CA LEU A 539 48.12 27.08 23.61
C LEU A 539 47.98 28.51 24.10
N ASN A 540 46.76 29.00 24.32
CA ASN A 540 46.53 30.34 24.88
C ASN A 540 47.16 30.49 26.27
N LYS A 541 47.06 29.45 27.12
CA LYS A 541 47.71 29.44 28.42
C LYS A 541 49.23 29.50 28.30
N LEU A 542 49.83 28.71 27.41
CA LEU A 542 51.27 28.73 27.20
C LEU A 542 51.77 30.07 26.63
N ILE A 543 51.01 30.66 25.70
CA ILE A 543 51.33 31.99 25.14
C ILE A 543 51.33 33.04 26.25
N THR A 544 50.29 33.06 27.10
CA THR A 544 50.20 34.00 28.23
C THR A 544 51.31 33.80 29.25
N GLU A 545 51.62 32.55 29.63
CA GLU A 545 52.76 32.24 30.52
C GLU A 545 54.11 32.73 29.96
N LEU A 546 54.33 32.63 28.64
CA LEU A 546 55.55 33.12 27.99
C LEU A 546 55.58 34.64 27.85
N GLU A 547 54.44 35.26 27.52
CA GLU A 547 54.31 36.72 27.45
C GLU A 547 54.56 37.35 28.84
N GLU A 548 54.03 36.76 29.91
CA GLU A 548 54.31 37.18 31.30
C GLU A 548 55.79 37.05 31.67
N LYS A 549 56.45 35.97 31.25
CA LYS A 549 57.91 35.79 31.45
C LYS A 549 58.72 36.87 30.73
N ILE A 550 58.34 37.27 29.51
CA ILE A 550 59.02 38.35 28.77
C ILE A 550 58.88 39.71 29.48
N GLN A 551 57.78 39.93 30.23
CA GLN A 551 57.55 41.16 30.99
C GLN A 551 58.27 41.21 32.35
N GLN A 552 58.99 40.15 32.74
CA GLN A 552 59.73 40.12 34.01
C GLN A 552 60.96 41.06 34.00
N PRO A 553 61.38 41.55 35.18
CA PRO A 553 62.62 42.32 35.31
C PRO A 553 63.84 41.57 34.74
N MET A 554 64.75 42.30 34.10
CA MET A 554 65.88 41.79 33.29
C MET A 554 66.70 40.66 33.95
N LEU A 555 66.98 40.79 35.25
CA LEU A 555 67.78 39.83 36.01
C LEU A 555 67.00 38.59 36.50
N GLU A 556 65.67 38.59 36.39
CA GLU A 556 64.81 37.43 36.63
C GLU A 556 64.56 36.66 35.34
N PHE A 557 64.34 37.38 34.24
CA PHE A 557 64.19 36.81 32.91
C PHE A 557 65.42 35.99 32.47
N LEU A 558 66.64 36.51 32.69
CA LEU A 558 67.90 35.82 32.37
C LEU A 558 68.19 34.56 33.21
N LYS A 559 67.40 34.29 34.26
CA LYS A 559 67.48 33.03 35.03
C LYS A 559 66.59 31.92 34.45
N VAL A 560 65.72 32.23 33.49
CA VAL A 560 64.80 31.28 32.86
C VAL A 560 65.58 30.51 31.78
N ARG A 561 65.78 29.20 31.98
CA ARG A 561 66.49 28.36 31.00
C ARG A 561 65.59 28.12 29.78
N SER A 562 66.19 28.11 28.58
CA SER A 562 65.48 27.78 27.33
C SER A 562 64.83 26.38 27.36
N ASP A 563 65.34 25.47 28.20
CA ASP A 563 64.84 24.11 28.37
C ASP A 563 63.53 23.99 29.21
N ASP A 564 63.13 25.05 29.92
CA ASP A 564 61.90 25.04 30.74
C ASP A 564 60.62 25.20 29.90
N VAL A 565 60.75 25.53 28.61
CA VAL A 565 59.62 25.60 27.66
C VAL A 565 59.39 24.22 27.05
N LYS A 566 58.65 23.36 27.75
CA LYS A 566 58.27 22.04 27.24
C LYS A 566 57.43 22.20 25.96
N SER A 567 58.03 21.89 24.81
CA SER A 567 57.33 21.81 23.54
C SER A 567 56.31 20.66 23.58
N HIS A 568 55.01 20.97 23.68
CA HIS A 568 53.97 19.98 23.53
C HIS A 568 53.90 19.50 22.06
N LYS A 569 54.24 18.23 21.84
CA LYS A 569 54.05 17.56 20.54
C LYS A 569 52.54 17.49 20.23
N PRO A 570 52.12 17.71 18.96
CA PRO A 570 50.71 17.68 18.58
C PRO A 570 50.11 16.29 18.77
N VAL A 571 48.85 16.24 19.21
CA VAL A 571 48.01 15.05 19.04
C VAL A 571 47.53 15.05 17.59
N PRO A 572 47.68 13.95 16.83
CA PRO A 572 47.17 13.89 15.47
C PRO A 572 45.64 14.00 15.48
N VAL A 573 45.10 15.09 14.93
CA VAL A 573 43.66 15.18 14.65
C VAL A 573 43.39 14.29 13.44
N CYS A 574 42.59 13.24 13.65
CA CYS A 574 42.22 12.28 12.63
C CYS A 574 41.48 13.00 11.49
N THR A 575 42.17 13.20 10.36
CA THR A 575 41.62 13.80 9.13
C THR A 575 40.94 12.76 8.24
N ASP A 576 41.02 11.47 8.60
CA ASP A 576 40.38 10.38 7.86
C ASP A 576 38.89 10.33 8.15
N MET A 577 38.20 11.22 7.45
CA MET A 577 36.77 11.15 7.27
C MET A 577 36.51 11.22 5.77
N LYS A 578 36.86 10.15 5.03
CA LYS A 578 36.14 9.78 3.80
C LYS A 578 34.70 9.52 4.24
N MET A 579 33.91 10.59 4.27
CA MET A 579 32.56 10.61 4.80
C MET A 579 31.70 9.59 4.06
N HIS A 580 31.19 8.61 4.82
CA HIS A 580 30.23 7.57 4.46
C HIS A 580 28.87 8.08 3.93
N VAL A 581 28.79 9.36 3.55
CA VAL A 581 27.59 10.04 3.06
C VAL A 581 27.48 9.94 1.54
N CYS A 582 28.57 9.62 0.84
CA CYS A 582 28.54 9.44 -0.61
C CYS A 582 27.90 8.11 -1.08
N ASN A 583 27.40 7.26 -0.17
CA ASN A 583 26.78 5.98 -0.53
C ASN A 583 25.29 5.85 -0.13
N PHE A 584 24.70 6.85 0.51
CA PHE A 584 23.26 6.82 0.81
C PHE A 584 22.49 7.51 -0.31
N SER A 585 22.54 6.96 -1.53
CA SER A 585 21.55 7.33 -2.54
C SER A 585 20.32 6.48 -2.28
N LEU A 586 19.26 7.11 -1.75
CA LEU A 586 17.99 6.45 -1.43
C LEU A 586 17.27 5.87 -2.65
N LYS A 587 17.60 6.37 -3.85
CA LYS A 587 17.24 5.75 -5.13
C LYS A 587 17.61 4.27 -5.19
N THR A 588 18.59 3.83 -4.41
CA THR A 588 19.06 2.45 -4.33
C THR A 588 18.23 1.61 -3.34
N VAL A 589 17.88 2.12 -2.15
CA VAL A 589 17.35 1.28 -1.04
C VAL A 589 15.83 1.04 -1.11
N VAL A 590 15.04 2.07 -1.46
CA VAL A 590 13.58 1.94 -1.60
C VAL A 590 13.26 1.06 -2.80
N LEU A 591 13.94 1.32 -3.94
CA LEU A 591 13.88 0.46 -5.11
C LEU A 591 14.44 -0.93 -4.81
N GLU A 592 15.62 -1.13 -4.20
CA GLU A 592 16.14 -2.49 -3.97
C GLU A 592 15.22 -3.41 -3.15
N LYS A 593 14.50 -2.89 -2.15
CA LYS A 593 13.62 -3.71 -1.31
C LYS A 593 12.27 -3.98 -1.96
N VAL A 594 11.72 -2.98 -2.65
CA VAL A 594 10.49 -3.14 -3.45
C VAL A 594 10.80 -4.05 -4.64
N VAL A 595 11.90 -3.78 -5.36
CA VAL A 595 12.44 -4.56 -6.48
C VAL A 595 12.80 -5.98 -6.04
N LYS A 596 13.44 -6.24 -4.89
CA LYS A 596 13.74 -7.62 -4.40
C LYS A 596 12.55 -8.58 -4.44
N LYS A 597 11.32 -8.07 -4.35
CA LYS A 597 10.08 -8.86 -4.40
C LYS A 597 9.62 -9.24 -5.82
N PHE A 598 10.17 -8.60 -6.87
CA PHE A 598 9.87 -8.85 -8.29
C PHE A 598 10.99 -9.62 -9.01
N LYS A 599 11.92 -10.21 -8.24
CA LYS A 599 13.04 -10.94 -8.81
C LYS A 599 12.50 -12.17 -9.55
N GLU A 600 12.72 -12.24 -10.85
CA GLU A 600 12.30 -13.41 -11.62
C GLU A 600 13.21 -14.60 -11.28
N ASP A 601 12.62 -15.71 -10.85
CA ASP A 601 13.36 -16.96 -10.63
C ASP A 601 13.69 -17.64 -11.97
N LEU A 602 14.56 -17.01 -12.77
CA LEU A 602 14.89 -17.45 -14.12
C LEU A 602 15.76 -18.71 -14.12
N THR A 603 15.40 -19.69 -14.93
CA THR A 603 16.27 -20.84 -15.26
C THR A 603 16.69 -20.80 -16.71
N LEU A 604 17.84 -21.40 -17.01
CA LEU A 604 18.39 -21.57 -18.36
C LEU A 604 17.69 -22.73 -19.06
N ASP A 605 17.35 -22.57 -20.34
CA ASP A 605 16.68 -23.59 -21.14
C ASP A 605 17.71 -24.55 -21.78
N PRO A 606 17.75 -25.84 -21.37
CA PRO A 606 18.66 -26.83 -21.95
C PRO A 606 18.39 -27.14 -23.42
N GLU A 607 17.16 -26.95 -23.90
CA GLU A 607 16.81 -27.20 -25.30
C GLU A 607 17.44 -26.15 -26.23
N SER A 608 17.58 -24.91 -25.74
CA SER A 608 18.19 -23.80 -26.48
C SER A 608 19.72 -23.81 -26.44
N ALA A 609 20.33 -24.39 -25.38
CA ALA A 609 21.75 -24.27 -25.10
C ALA A 609 22.65 -24.90 -26.18
N ASN A 610 23.68 -24.19 -26.61
CA ASN A 610 24.68 -24.73 -27.53
C ASN A 610 25.41 -25.96 -26.96
N HIS A 611 25.83 -26.88 -27.84
CA HIS A 611 26.51 -28.13 -27.45
C HIS A 611 27.80 -27.94 -26.63
N LEU A 612 28.44 -26.78 -26.72
CA LEU A 612 29.64 -26.47 -25.94
C LEU A 612 29.32 -25.92 -24.54
N LEU A 613 28.07 -25.53 -24.26
CA LEU A 613 27.69 -24.94 -22.99
C LEU A 613 27.28 -26.00 -21.96
N ILE A 614 27.92 -25.97 -20.80
CA ILE A 614 27.59 -26.84 -19.67
C ILE A 614 26.74 -26.03 -18.71
N LEU A 615 25.51 -26.50 -18.47
CA LEU A 615 24.58 -25.93 -17.49
C LEU A 615 24.76 -26.60 -16.12
N SER A 616 24.55 -25.86 -15.03
CA SER A 616 24.47 -26.43 -13.68
C SER A 616 23.17 -27.21 -13.47
N ALA A 617 23.14 -28.09 -12.46
CA ALA A 617 21.98 -28.93 -12.17
C ALA A 617 20.72 -28.13 -11.81
N ASP A 618 20.88 -26.95 -11.19
CA ASP A 618 19.79 -26.01 -10.87
C ASP A 618 19.38 -25.13 -12.06
N LEU A 619 20.04 -25.28 -13.22
CA LEU A 619 19.86 -24.48 -14.42
C LEU A 619 20.06 -22.97 -14.20
N LYS A 620 20.82 -22.57 -13.17
CA LYS A 620 21.11 -21.14 -12.91
C LYS A 620 22.44 -20.69 -13.48
N SER A 621 23.37 -21.59 -13.73
CA SER A 621 24.73 -21.26 -14.17
C SER A 621 25.05 -21.89 -15.50
N VAL A 622 25.84 -21.17 -16.30
CA VAL A 622 26.37 -21.64 -17.58
C VAL A 622 27.87 -21.33 -17.68
N ARG A 623 28.62 -22.31 -18.18
CA ARG A 623 30.04 -22.18 -18.49
C ARG A 623 30.35 -22.87 -19.82
N MET A 624 31.47 -22.49 -20.42
CA MET A 624 31.96 -23.15 -21.63
C MET A 624 32.70 -24.44 -21.29
N GLY A 625 32.33 -25.54 -21.95
CA GLY A 625 33.04 -26.82 -21.92
C GLY A 625 34.20 -26.85 -22.91
N CYS A 626 35.16 -27.73 -22.67
CA CYS A 626 36.30 -27.95 -23.58
C CYS A 626 35.98 -28.93 -24.74
N ARG A 627 34.84 -29.62 -24.69
CA ARG A 627 34.40 -30.59 -25.69
C ARG A 627 32.93 -30.40 -26.00
N LYS A 628 32.56 -30.69 -27.25
CA LYS A 628 31.17 -30.71 -27.71
C LYS A 628 30.42 -31.86 -27.00
N GLN A 629 29.29 -31.55 -26.38
CA GLN A 629 28.43 -32.54 -25.76
C GLN A 629 27.57 -33.26 -26.80
N GLU A 630 27.29 -34.54 -26.56
CA GLU A 630 26.40 -35.38 -27.37
C GLU A 630 24.93 -35.12 -27.02
N LEU A 631 24.44 -33.91 -27.32
CA LEU A 631 23.06 -33.51 -27.11
C LEU A 631 22.26 -33.62 -28.42
N PRO A 632 20.99 -34.07 -28.37
CA PRO A 632 20.14 -34.12 -29.56
C PRO A 632 19.95 -32.72 -30.14
N ASP A 633 20.09 -32.61 -31.46
CA ASP A 633 19.82 -31.36 -32.16
C ASP A 633 18.32 -31.13 -32.27
N ASN A 634 17.92 -29.86 -32.18
CA ASN A 634 16.53 -29.43 -32.31
C ASN A 634 16.48 -28.00 -32.88
N PRO A 635 15.31 -27.53 -33.35
CA PRO A 635 15.19 -26.20 -33.95
C PRO A 635 15.50 -25.03 -33.00
N LYS A 636 15.27 -25.19 -31.69
CA LYS A 636 15.53 -24.16 -30.68
C LYS A 636 17.00 -24.04 -30.30
N ARG A 637 17.79 -25.09 -30.50
CA ARG A 637 19.20 -25.17 -30.10
C ARG A 637 20.09 -24.27 -30.95
N PHE A 638 20.91 -23.45 -30.30
CA PHE A 638 21.99 -22.73 -30.97
C PHE A 638 23.09 -23.70 -31.43
N ASP A 639 23.43 -23.74 -32.72
CA ASP A 639 24.39 -24.71 -33.27
C ASP A 639 25.85 -24.20 -33.24
N THR A 640 26.05 -22.92 -33.54
CA THR A 640 27.35 -22.30 -33.81
C THR A 640 27.72 -21.30 -32.73
N ASN A 641 26.77 -20.45 -32.32
CA ASN A 641 27.00 -19.46 -31.27
C ASN A 641 26.90 -20.12 -29.90
N SER A 642 27.85 -19.84 -29.01
CA SER A 642 27.87 -20.34 -27.64
C SER A 642 26.88 -19.59 -26.73
N ARG A 643 25.59 -19.75 -27.04
CA ARG A 643 24.45 -19.05 -26.44
C ARG A 643 23.44 -20.00 -25.82
N VAL A 644 22.68 -19.47 -24.88
CA VAL A 644 21.54 -20.13 -24.24
C VAL A 644 20.49 -19.07 -23.87
N LEU A 645 19.21 -19.40 -23.99
CA LEU A 645 18.10 -18.58 -23.50
C LEU A 645 17.68 -18.98 -22.08
N ALA A 646 17.00 -18.08 -21.38
CA ALA A 646 16.16 -18.50 -20.27
C ALA A 646 14.94 -19.30 -20.75
N SER A 647 14.41 -20.15 -19.88
CA SER A 647 13.18 -20.92 -20.10
C SER A 647 11.93 -20.05 -20.17
N THR A 648 11.97 -18.89 -19.50
CA THR A 648 10.86 -17.93 -19.45
C THR A 648 11.17 -16.74 -20.35
N GLY A 649 10.16 -16.29 -21.09
CA GLY A 649 10.22 -15.07 -21.87
C GLY A 649 8.98 -14.22 -21.65
N PHE A 650 9.07 -12.95 -22.02
CA PHE A 650 8.16 -11.89 -21.61
C PHE A 650 7.51 -11.22 -22.81
N LYS A 651 6.22 -10.91 -22.70
CA LYS A 651 5.40 -10.29 -23.77
C LYS A 651 4.63 -9.03 -23.30
N SER A 652 4.86 -8.64 -22.05
CA SER A 652 4.19 -7.55 -21.33
C SER A 652 4.78 -7.53 -19.91
N GLY A 653 4.80 -6.38 -19.25
CA GLY A 653 5.21 -6.20 -17.88
C GLY A 653 6.64 -5.68 -17.72
N ARG A 654 6.96 -5.38 -16.46
CA ARG A 654 8.29 -4.98 -16.01
C ARG A 654 8.93 -6.14 -15.27
N HIS A 655 10.12 -6.53 -15.71
CA HIS A 655 10.83 -7.69 -15.21
C HIS A 655 12.27 -7.32 -14.89
N TYR A 656 12.87 -8.00 -13.93
CA TYR A 656 14.30 -7.87 -13.74
C TYR A 656 14.91 -9.17 -13.23
N TRP A 657 16.21 -9.33 -13.50
CA TRP A 657 17.02 -10.42 -12.99
C TRP A 657 18.45 -9.94 -12.75
N GLU A 658 19.18 -10.71 -11.96
CA GLU A 658 20.57 -10.40 -11.62
C GLU A 658 21.49 -11.50 -12.12
N VAL A 659 22.58 -11.06 -12.74
CA VAL A 659 23.58 -11.90 -13.39
C VAL A 659 24.92 -11.68 -12.71
N GLU A 660 25.44 -12.73 -12.08
CA GLU A 660 26.82 -12.80 -11.63
C GLU A 660 27.69 -13.27 -12.79
N VAL A 661 28.81 -12.59 -13.00
CA VAL A 661 29.78 -12.91 -14.05
C VAL A 661 31.13 -13.29 -13.46
N GLY A 662 31.78 -14.26 -14.09
CA GLY A 662 33.12 -14.69 -13.70
C GLY A 662 34.16 -13.58 -13.84
N ALA A 663 35.25 -13.69 -13.08
CA ALA A 663 36.34 -12.71 -13.11
C ALA A 663 37.10 -12.66 -14.45
N SER A 664 36.93 -13.64 -15.33
CA SER A 664 37.64 -13.70 -16.61
C SER A 664 36.79 -13.11 -17.75
N ASP A 665 37.47 -12.57 -18.76
CA ASP A 665 36.85 -11.98 -19.95
C ASP A 665 36.11 -13.00 -20.84
N GLY A 666 35.21 -12.52 -21.71
CA GLY A 666 34.54 -13.33 -22.73
C GLY A 666 33.12 -13.75 -22.36
N TRP A 667 32.28 -12.80 -21.96
CA TRP A 667 30.85 -13.03 -21.69
C TRP A 667 29.99 -11.93 -22.31
N ALA A 668 28.73 -12.27 -22.62
CA ALA A 668 27.71 -11.32 -23.04
C ALA A 668 26.33 -11.78 -22.56
N PHE A 669 25.46 -10.84 -22.18
CA PHE A 669 24.08 -11.14 -21.82
C PHE A 669 23.16 -9.94 -22.01
N GLY A 670 21.87 -10.21 -22.11
CA GLY A 670 20.83 -9.21 -22.32
C GLY A 670 19.50 -9.88 -22.67
N VAL A 671 18.79 -9.33 -23.64
CA VAL A 671 17.54 -9.89 -24.15
C VAL A 671 17.60 -10.11 -25.65
N ALA A 672 16.85 -11.10 -26.12
CA ALA A 672 16.69 -11.41 -27.53
C ALA A 672 15.22 -11.68 -27.87
N ARG A 673 14.81 -11.36 -29.08
CA ARG A 673 13.50 -11.73 -29.62
C ARG A 673 13.30 -13.25 -29.65
N GLU A 674 12.05 -13.71 -29.54
CA GLU A 674 11.69 -15.12 -29.70
C GLU A 674 12.16 -15.67 -31.06
N SER A 675 11.99 -14.86 -32.10
CA SER A 675 12.42 -15.15 -33.48
C SER A 675 13.93 -15.12 -33.75
N VAL A 676 14.78 -14.86 -32.75
CA VAL A 676 16.24 -14.74 -32.94
C VAL A 676 16.81 -15.99 -33.62
N ARG A 677 17.70 -15.76 -34.60
CA ARG A 677 18.27 -16.82 -35.43
C ARG A 677 19.08 -17.81 -34.58
N ARG A 678 18.69 -19.09 -34.61
CA ARG A 678 19.36 -20.17 -33.84
C ARG A 678 20.54 -20.80 -34.57
N LYS A 679 20.53 -20.76 -35.91
CA LYS A 679 21.49 -21.48 -36.74
C LYS A 679 22.48 -20.54 -37.44
N GLY A 680 23.73 -20.97 -37.54
CA GLY A 680 24.83 -20.21 -38.14
C GLY A 680 25.46 -19.17 -37.20
N LEU A 681 26.60 -18.62 -37.63
CA LEU A 681 27.33 -17.59 -36.89
C LEU A 681 26.62 -16.24 -37.05
N THR A 682 26.19 -15.65 -35.94
CA THR A 682 25.55 -14.32 -35.93
C THR A 682 26.21 -13.48 -34.87
N GLN A 683 26.32 -12.16 -35.09
CA GLN A 683 26.83 -11.26 -34.07
C GLN A 683 25.72 -10.87 -33.09
N PHE A 684 26.10 -10.45 -31.88
CA PHE A 684 25.19 -9.66 -31.07
C PHE A 684 24.97 -8.34 -31.80
N SER A 685 23.73 -8.06 -32.22
CA SER A 685 23.32 -6.76 -32.75
C SER A 685 21.80 -6.56 -32.62
N PRO A 686 21.35 -5.28 -32.55
CA PRO A 686 19.92 -4.96 -32.57
C PRO A 686 19.19 -5.46 -33.83
N GLU A 687 19.85 -5.52 -34.99
CA GLU A 687 19.29 -6.03 -36.26
C GLU A 687 18.92 -7.50 -36.18
N GLU A 688 19.73 -8.29 -35.47
CA GLU A 688 19.43 -9.70 -35.18
C GLU A 688 18.42 -9.86 -34.03
N GLY A 689 17.88 -8.74 -33.52
CA GLY A 689 16.90 -8.72 -32.44
C GLY A 689 17.51 -8.96 -31.06
N ILE A 690 18.76 -8.54 -30.84
CA ILE A 690 19.49 -8.75 -29.60
C ILE A 690 19.97 -7.42 -29.00
N TRP A 691 19.64 -7.18 -27.74
CA TRP A 691 20.08 -6.02 -26.96
C TRP A 691 20.83 -6.50 -25.71
N ALA A 692 22.13 -6.20 -25.64
CA ALA A 692 23.01 -6.83 -24.66
C ALA A 692 24.19 -5.94 -24.26
N VAL A 693 24.79 -6.30 -23.14
CA VAL A 693 26.13 -5.84 -22.73
C VAL A 693 27.12 -6.98 -22.88
N GLN A 694 28.35 -6.65 -23.27
CA GLN A 694 29.42 -7.61 -23.51
C GLN A 694 30.74 -7.14 -22.89
N GLN A 695 31.50 -8.08 -22.33
CA GLN A 695 32.92 -7.91 -22.04
C GLN A 695 33.75 -8.65 -23.08
N ASN A 696 34.67 -7.93 -23.73
CA ASN A 696 35.63 -8.51 -24.67
C ASN A 696 36.89 -7.63 -24.77
N GLY A 697 38.07 -8.24 -24.78
CA GLY A 697 39.36 -7.57 -24.83
C GLY A 697 39.64 -6.72 -23.59
N GLY A 698 39.13 -7.12 -22.42
CA GLY A 698 39.23 -6.37 -21.17
C GLY A 698 38.39 -5.09 -21.11
N ARG A 699 37.52 -4.85 -22.10
CA ARG A 699 36.65 -3.66 -22.19
C ARG A 699 35.18 -4.07 -22.21
N TYR A 700 34.33 -3.13 -21.79
CA TYR A 700 32.88 -3.29 -21.76
C TYR A 700 32.23 -2.54 -22.91
N TRP A 701 31.19 -3.14 -23.49
CA TRP A 701 30.48 -2.62 -24.64
C TRP A 701 28.98 -2.80 -24.49
N ALA A 702 28.21 -1.77 -24.83
CA ALA A 702 26.81 -1.93 -25.18
C ALA A 702 26.70 -2.28 -26.66
N VAL A 703 25.93 -3.31 -26.96
CA VAL A 703 25.74 -3.82 -28.32
C VAL A 703 24.72 -2.96 -29.07
N THR A 704 25.14 -1.74 -29.41
CA THR A 704 24.40 -0.81 -30.28
C THR A 704 24.81 -0.99 -31.74
N SER A 705 24.00 -0.46 -32.64
CA SER A 705 24.25 -0.40 -34.08
C SER A 705 24.17 1.06 -34.57
N PRO A 706 24.96 1.49 -35.57
CA PRO A 706 25.88 0.71 -36.42
C PRO A 706 27.23 0.36 -35.79
N GLN A 707 27.61 1.05 -34.72
CA GLN A 707 28.82 0.76 -33.94
C GLN A 707 28.46 0.55 -32.48
N ARG A 708 29.20 -0.36 -31.83
CA ARG A 708 29.05 -0.67 -30.41
C ARG A 708 29.51 0.52 -29.57
N THR A 709 28.73 0.88 -28.56
CA THR A 709 29.08 1.95 -27.64
C THR A 709 30.05 1.42 -26.56
N PRO A 710 31.26 1.98 -26.43
CA PRO A 710 32.16 1.62 -25.33
C PRO A 710 31.59 2.10 -23.99
N LEU A 711 31.67 1.27 -22.96
CA LEU A 711 31.20 1.58 -21.60
C LEU A 711 32.39 1.91 -20.70
N CYS A 712 32.43 3.14 -20.18
CA CYS A 712 33.47 3.60 -19.25
C CYS A 712 33.05 3.31 -17.81
N LEU A 713 33.56 2.22 -17.24
CA LEU A 713 33.24 1.79 -15.89
C LEU A 713 34.45 1.99 -14.96
N ASN A 714 34.21 2.62 -13.80
CA ASN A 714 35.26 2.90 -12.80
C ASN A 714 35.65 1.64 -11.98
N GLN A 715 34.86 0.58 -12.10
CA GLN A 715 35.02 -0.68 -11.38
C GLN A 715 34.66 -1.84 -12.30
N LYS A 716 35.21 -3.02 -11.99
CA LYS A 716 34.90 -4.26 -12.69
C LYS A 716 33.48 -4.72 -12.36
N LEU A 717 32.73 -5.14 -13.37
CA LEU A 717 31.41 -5.72 -13.18
C LEU A 717 31.55 -7.15 -12.65
N ASN A 718 31.02 -7.40 -11.44
CA ASN A 718 30.88 -8.74 -10.87
C ASN A 718 29.42 -9.21 -10.88
N LYS A 719 28.49 -8.28 -10.63
CA LYS A 719 27.06 -8.53 -10.58
C LYS A 719 26.31 -7.42 -11.29
N VAL A 720 25.43 -7.79 -12.22
CA VAL A 720 24.71 -6.85 -13.07
C VAL A 720 23.22 -7.16 -13.01
N ARG A 721 22.41 -6.14 -12.76
CA ARG A 721 20.96 -6.20 -12.85
C ARG A 721 20.53 -5.83 -14.26
N VAL A 722 19.69 -6.66 -14.86
CA VAL A 722 19.02 -6.37 -16.13
C VAL A 722 17.57 -6.07 -15.81
N TYR A 723 17.07 -4.93 -16.28
CA TYR A 723 15.71 -4.47 -16.14
C TYR A 723 15.07 -4.38 -17.52
N LEU A 724 13.88 -4.95 -17.67
CA LEU A 724 13.09 -4.95 -18.90
C LEU A 724 11.76 -4.27 -18.59
N ASP A 725 11.46 -3.17 -19.25
CA ASP A 725 10.14 -2.54 -19.27
C ASP A 725 9.53 -2.78 -20.65
N TYR A 726 8.64 -3.77 -20.77
CA TYR A 726 8.09 -4.14 -22.07
C TYR A 726 7.16 -3.03 -22.60
N GLU A 727 6.30 -2.46 -21.76
CA GLU A 727 5.40 -1.35 -22.14
C GLU A 727 6.13 -0.02 -22.27
N GLY A 728 7.18 0.20 -21.46
CA GLY A 728 8.07 1.36 -21.56
C GLY A 728 9.06 1.27 -22.72
N GLU A 729 9.07 0.14 -23.45
CA GLU A 729 9.96 -0.12 -24.59
C GLU A 729 11.44 0.08 -24.22
N GLU A 730 11.86 -0.43 -23.05
CA GLU A 730 13.21 -0.21 -22.52
C GLU A 730 13.88 -1.51 -22.01
N VAL A 731 15.20 -1.63 -22.24
CA VAL A 731 16.08 -2.58 -21.56
C VAL A 731 17.24 -1.84 -20.92
N SER A 732 17.35 -1.91 -19.59
CA SER A 732 18.32 -1.14 -18.83
C SER A 732 19.23 -2.07 -18.03
N PHE A 733 20.49 -1.66 -17.88
CA PHE A 733 21.53 -2.41 -17.18
C PHE A 733 22.06 -1.57 -16.03
N TYR A 734 22.19 -2.17 -14.85
CA TYR A 734 22.70 -1.53 -13.65
C TYR A 734 23.73 -2.43 -12.97
N ASN A 735 24.70 -1.82 -12.29
CA ASN A 735 25.51 -2.56 -11.33
C ASN A 735 24.62 -2.97 -10.16
N ALA A 736 24.56 -4.27 -9.86
CA ALA A 736 23.61 -4.80 -8.88
C ALA A 736 23.95 -4.44 -7.43
N ASP A 737 25.21 -4.09 -7.13
CA ASP A 737 25.65 -3.83 -5.75
C ASP A 737 25.46 -2.38 -5.33
N ASN A 738 25.46 -1.43 -6.28
CA ASN A 738 25.38 0.00 -6.00
C ASN A 738 24.32 0.74 -6.84
N MET A 739 23.55 0.01 -7.67
CA MET A 739 22.54 0.53 -8.61
C MET A 739 23.04 1.60 -9.59
N GLN A 740 24.36 1.66 -9.81
CA GLN A 740 24.91 2.55 -10.83
C GLN A 740 24.39 2.13 -12.20
N HIS A 741 23.77 3.07 -12.91
CA HIS A 741 23.34 2.86 -14.30
C HIS A 741 24.55 2.57 -15.18
N ILE A 742 24.42 1.54 -16.02
CA ILE A 742 25.44 1.12 -16.99
C ILE A 742 25.03 1.58 -18.38
N PHE A 743 23.84 1.18 -18.83
CA PHE A 743 23.36 1.48 -20.18
C PHE A 743 21.86 1.21 -20.31
N THR A 744 21.20 1.89 -21.25
CA THR A 744 19.78 1.70 -21.59
C THR A 744 19.62 1.57 -23.11
N PHE A 745 18.84 0.58 -23.56
CA PHE A 745 18.34 0.46 -24.92
C PHE A 745 16.86 0.83 -24.96
N ASN A 746 16.48 1.66 -25.92
CA ASN A 746 15.07 1.90 -26.25
C ASN A 746 14.68 0.98 -27.41
N VAL A 747 13.66 0.15 -27.20
CA VAL A 747 13.31 -0.99 -28.04
C VAL A 747 11.79 -1.12 -28.19
N ALA A 748 11.29 -0.90 -29.41
CA ALA A 748 9.91 -1.20 -29.75
C ALA A 748 9.69 -2.72 -29.84
N PHE A 749 9.17 -3.33 -28.77
CA PHE A 749 8.93 -4.77 -28.70
C PHE A 749 7.64 -5.14 -29.45
N GLN A 750 7.77 -5.98 -30.48
CA GLN A 750 6.64 -6.45 -31.30
C GLN A 750 6.29 -7.92 -31.03
N GLU A 751 7.16 -8.62 -30.30
CA GLU A 751 7.01 -10.03 -29.99
C GLU A 751 7.65 -10.35 -28.63
N LYS A 752 7.43 -11.58 -28.17
CA LYS A 752 7.99 -12.06 -26.91
C LYS A 752 9.52 -12.00 -26.94
N VAL A 753 10.12 -11.57 -25.83
CA VAL A 753 11.58 -11.51 -25.65
C VAL A 753 12.04 -12.44 -24.55
N PHE A 754 13.25 -12.96 -24.68
CA PHE A 754 13.86 -13.89 -23.74
C PHE A 754 15.20 -13.34 -23.25
N PRO A 755 15.51 -13.46 -21.95
CA PRO A 755 16.87 -13.32 -21.47
C PRO A 755 17.83 -14.24 -22.24
N LEU A 756 18.94 -13.67 -22.72
CA LEU A 756 19.95 -14.35 -23.53
C LEU A 756 21.31 -14.25 -22.83
N PHE A 757 22.03 -15.37 -22.79
CA PHE A 757 23.35 -15.48 -22.16
C PHE A 757 24.34 -16.13 -23.11
N SER A 758 25.58 -15.66 -23.11
CA SER A 758 26.67 -16.15 -23.96
C SER A 758 27.97 -16.16 -23.19
N VAL A 759 28.69 -17.28 -23.28
CA VAL A 759 30.02 -17.45 -22.71
C VAL A 759 30.95 -17.86 -23.85
N CYS A 760 32.10 -17.20 -23.97
CA CYS A 760 33.04 -17.41 -25.08
C CYS A 760 34.42 -17.90 -24.60
N SER A 761 34.58 -18.14 -23.30
CA SER A 761 35.84 -18.55 -22.66
C SER A 761 35.61 -19.67 -21.66
N THR A 762 36.52 -20.64 -21.60
CA THR A 762 36.48 -21.80 -20.67
C THR A 762 36.79 -21.43 -19.22
N VAL A 763 37.33 -20.23 -18.97
CA VAL A 763 37.72 -19.74 -17.64
C VAL A 763 36.74 -18.72 -17.06
N THR A 764 35.58 -18.55 -17.68
CA THR A 764 34.51 -17.66 -17.20
C THR A 764 33.18 -18.39 -17.12
N TYR A 765 32.23 -17.79 -16.42
CA TYR A 765 30.89 -18.30 -16.23
C TYR A 765 29.89 -17.16 -16.14
N ILE A 766 28.63 -17.50 -16.34
CA ILE A 766 27.49 -16.66 -16.00
C ILE A 766 26.62 -17.43 -15.01
N LYS A 767 26.17 -16.76 -13.96
CA LYS A 767 25.27 -17.33 -12.95
C LYS A 767 24.10 -16.38 -12.67
N LEU A 768 22.89 -16.89 -12.82
CA LEU A 768 21.67 -16.23 -12.40
C LEU A 768 21.60 -16.25 -10.87
N CYS A 769 21.41 -15.08 -10.28
CA CYS A 769 21.29 -14.96 -8.83
C CYS A 769 19.84 -15.24 -8.40
N PRO A 770 19.63 -15.93 -7.26
CA PRO A 770 18.31 -16.22 -6.70
C PRO A 770 17.65 -14.99 -6.10
#